data_AF-A0A833RBP6-F1
#
_entry.id   AF-A0A833RBP6-F1
#
_cell.length_a   1.000
_cell.length_b   1.000
_cell.length_c   1.000
_cell.angle_alpha   90.00
_cell.angle_beta   90.00
_cell.angle_gamma   90.00
#
_symmetry.space_group_name_H-M   'P 1'
#
loop_
_entity.id
_entity.type
_entity.pdbx_description
1 polymer ?
#
loop_
_entity_poly.entity_id
_entity_poly.type
_entity_poly.pdbx_seq_one_letter_code
_entity_poly.pdbx_strand_id
1 'polypeptide(L)'
;MAANINGVFTENLRNAILQSKVLIVGAGGIGCEILKNLVMTGFVNIEIIDLDTIDVSNLNRQFLFQKKHVGKSKADVARETALTFNPDAKIVHYHDSITTSDYGVSFFKKFTLVMNALDNRAARNHVNRMCLAADVPLIESGTAGYEGQVELIKKGLSQCYECTPKAAQKTFPGCTIRNTPSEPIHCIVWAKHLFNQLFGEEDPDQDVSPDTADPEAADSAGQGALNSESNEKGNVDRTSTRGWAQSCNYDSEKLFTKLFHDDIKYLLSMDNLWKKRRPPIPLSWKELPDGVPGCSKEVNEPGLKDQQRWSISKCGTVFAESVKSLSNNLKALQEKSPNNHLVWDKDDQSSMDFVAACANIRAYIFAMAGNIIPAIATTNAIVAGLVVLHAFRILENNLKACKSVYLRSKMNHRNQLLVPEKNVNPPNPKCYVCAPTPQAVLAIDTSKTTIKELDEVVLKNRLNMIAPDVMIDGTGNVVISSEEGETEDNNNKFLEELGIKDGTILKVDDFHQNYSLTVTIVYRERSSLKGDSPDFVILAKEQDLKPKEEDLVKPSTSNGQVEISDDNVMIVETETSSDVAKKRKIEASEENLSKKRKLEINDVDDDISIIENDINNDMDKNTEEKNDDCLIVHDDNKSIVATSQ
;
A
#
# COMPACT_ATOMS: atom_id res chain seq x y z
N MET A 1 22.84 4.64 33.81
CA MET A 1 23.31 5.93 33.29
C MET A 1 22.18 6.49 32.45
N ALA A 2 21.28 7.30 33.03
CA ALA A 2 20.45 8.20 32.24
C ALA A 2 21.32 8.90 31.21
N ALA A 3 20.86 8.98 29.95
CA ALA A 3 21.52 9.80 28.96
C ALA A 3 21.70 11.20 29.56
N ASN A 4 22.95 11.61 29.81
CA ASN A 4 23.22 12.89 30.46
C ASN A 4 22.98 14.00 29.43
N ILE A 5 21.72 14.43 29.32
CA ILE A 5 21.29 15.49 28.39
C ILE A 5 21.53 16.90 28.96
N ASN A 6 22.24 17.02 30.08
CA ASN A 6 22.58 18.32 30.66
C ASN A 6 23.50 19.09 29.71
N GLY A 7 23.13 20.32 29.39
CA GLY A 7 23.87 21.18 28.47
C GLY A 7 23.67 20.84 26.99
N VAL A 8 22.89 19.80 26.65
CA VAL A 8 22.56 19.45 25.25
C VAL A 8 21.33 20.22 24.77
N PHE A 9 20.27 20.24 25.57
CA PHE A 9 19.02 20.94 25.28
C PHE A 9 18.86 22.19 26.15
N THR A 10 18.03 23.12 25.69
CA THR A 10 17.56 24.23 26.54
C THR A 10 16.86 23.68 27.78
N GLU A 11 16.91 24.40 28.90
CA GLU A 11 16.32 23.93 30.15
C GLU A 11 14.83 23.61 30.01
N ASN A 12 14.09 24.44 29.27
CA ASN A 12 12.66 24.23 29.00
C ASN A 12 12.42 22.92 28.23
N LEU A 13 13.15 22.69 27.12
CA LEU A 13 13.00 21.46 26.33
C LEU A 13 13.43 20.24 27.15
N ARG A 14 14.54 20.32 27.89
CA ARG A 14 14.99 19.24 28.77
C ARG A 14 13.90 18.86 29.78
N ASN A 15 13.31 19.85 30.45
CA ASN A 15 12.25 19.61 31.43
C ASN A 15 10.99 19.02 30.77
N ALA A 16 10.61 19.52 29.59
CA ALA A 16 9.49 18.98 28.82
C ALA A 16 9.72 17.52 28.40
N ILE A 17 10.93 17.16 27.95
CA ILE A 17 11.31 15.78 27.62
C ILE A 17 11.13 14.87 28.85
N LEU A 18 11.71 15.25 29.99
CA LEU A 18 11.66 14.44 31.22
C LEU A 18 10.24 14.25 31.78
N GLN A 19 9.37 15.24 31.59
CA GLN A 19 7.98 15.21 32.07
C GLN A 19 7.01 14.59 31.07
N SER A 20 7.35 14.58 29.78
CA SER A 20 6.47 14.08 28.74
C SER A 20 6.17 12.59 28.91
N LYS A 21 4.94 12.23 28.55
CA LYS A 21 4.50 10.85 28.43
C LYS A 21 4.15 10.60 26.97
N VAL A 22 4.81 9.65 26.32
CA VAL A 22 4.68 9.44 24.87
C VAL A 22 4.25 8.02 24.54
N LEU A 23 3.46 7.88 23.47
CA LEU A 23 3.02 6.59 22.94
C LEU A 23 3.69 6.32 21.59
N ILE A 24 4.25 5.12 21.44
CA ILE A 24 4.73 4.58 20.17
C ILE A 24 3.78 3.47 19.74
N VAL A 25 3.17 3.63 18.56
CA VAL A 25 2.26 2.62 18.00
C VAL A 25 2.99 1.85 16.90
N GLY A 26 3.40 0.62 17.21
CA GLY A 26 4.24 -0.24 16.39
C GLY A 26 5.68 -0.34 16.90
N ALA A 27 6.17 -1.57 17.04
CA ALA A 27 7.53 -1.94 17.44
C ALA A 27 8.33 -2.57 16.28
N GLY A 28 7.95 -2.27 15.03
CA GLY A 28 8.67 -2.69 13.83
C GLY A 28 9.97 -1.91 13.56
N GLY A 29 10.35 -1.77 12.28
CA GLY A 29 11.62 -1.15 11.89
C GLY A 29 11.79 0.29 12.37
N ILE A 30 10.80 1.14 12.08
CA ILE A 30 10.78 2.53 12.54
C ILE A 30 10.59 2.57 14.08
N GLY A 31 9.72 1.74 14.62
CA GLY A 31 9.38 1.70 16.06
C GLY A 31 10.58 1.42 16.96
N CYS A 32 11.42 0.44 16.58
CA CYS A 32 12.67 0.14 17.27
C CYS A 32 13.63 1.35 17.30
N GLU A 33 13.77 2.04 16.17
CA GLU A 33 14.65 3.21 16.05
C GLU A 33 14.10 4.42 16.83
N ILE A 34 12.78 4.66 16.78
CA ILE A 34 12.11 5.68 17.60
C ILE A 34 12.37 5.40 19.08
N LEU A 35 12.15 4.17 19.55
CA LEU A 35 12.31 3.82 20.96
C LEU A 35 13.74 4.07 21.43
N LYS A 36 14.76 3.63 20.68
CA LYS A 36 16.16 3.94 20.98
C LYS A 36 16.39 5.45 21.02
N ASN A 37 15.94 6.18 20.01
CA ASN A 37 16.17 7.62 19.92
C ASN A 37 15.54 8.36 21.12
N LEU A 38 14.32 8.01 21.53
CA LEU A 38 13.65 8.60 22.69
C LEU A 38 14.41 8.30 23.99
N VAL A 39 14.76 7.03 24.21
CA VAL A 39 15.47 6.59 25.41
C VAL A 39 16.86 7.25 25.52
N MET A 40 17.58 7.36 24.40
CA MET A 40 18.89 8.01 24.32
C MET A 40 18.83 9.54 24.38
N THR A 41 17.65 10.14 24.12
CA THR A 41 17.44 11.59 24.22
C THR A 41 16.78 12.01 25.54
N GLY A 42 16.61 11.05 26.47
CA GLY A 42 16.23 11.31 27.85
C GLY A 42 14.72 11.28 28.12
N PHE A 43 13.90 10.82 27.18
CA PHE A 43 12.49 10.53 27.48
C PHE A 43 12.41 9.42 28.53
N VAL A 44 11.62 9.67 29.59
CA VAL A 44 11.48 8.74 30.71
C VAL A 44 10.20 7.92 30.59
N ASN A 45 9.05 8.54 30.34
CA ASN A 45 7.76 7.85 30.37
C ASN A 45 7.32 7.50 28.94
N ILE A 46 7.53 6.24 28.56
CA ILE A 46 7.26 5.75 27.21
C ILE A 46 6.27 4.59 27.31
N GLU A 47 5.26 4.58 26.46
CA GLU A 47 4.43 3.40 26.24
C GLU A 47 4.59 2.93 24.79
N ILE A 48 4.70 1.61 24.58
CA ILE A 48 4.84 1.00 23.26
C ILE A 48 3.84 -0.14 23.10
N ILE A 49 3.16 -0.19 21.96
CA ILE A 49 2.18 -1.23 21.63
C ILE A 49 2.49 -1.85 20.27
N ASP A 50 2.43 -3.17 20.19
CA ASP A 50 2.54 -3.94 18.95
C ASP A 50 1.80 -5.27 19.14
N LEU A 51 1.09 -5.73 18.11
CA LEU A 51 0.28 -6.95 18.16
C LEU A 51 1.07 -8.20 17.76
N ASP A 52 2.24 -8.03 17.13
CA ASP A 52 3.00 -9.12 16.54
C ASP A 52 4.05 -9.72 17.49
N THR A 53 4.47 -10.94 17.14
CA THR A 53 5.69 -11.58 17.65
C THR A 53 6.86 -11.41 16.68
N ILE A 54 8.08 -11.63 17.16
CA ILE A 54 9.32 -11.44 16.40
C ILE A 54 9.54 -12.60 15.43
N ASP A 55 9.76 -12.27 14.16
CA ASP A 55 10.17 -13.23 13.13
C ASP A 55 11.65 -13.08 12.72
N VAL A 56 12.23 -14.11 12.09
CA VAL A 56 13.59 -14.10 11.55
C VAL A 56 13.78 -13.01 10.49
N SER A 57 12.78 -12.81 9.63
CA SER A 57 12.76 -11.80 8.56
C SER A 57 12.84 -10.37 9.10
N ASN A 58 12.57 -10.16 10.39
CA ASN A 58 12.60 -8.87 11.04
C ASN A 58 14.03 -8.41 11.40
N LEU A 59 14.95 -9.37 11.61
CA LEU A 59 16.27 -9.15 12.19
C LEU A 59 17.21 -8.28 11.34
N ASN A 60 16.93 -8.13 10.04
CA ASN A 60 17.74 -7.28 9.15
C ASN A 60 17.51 -5.77 9.35
N ARG A 61 16.43 -5.37 10.03
CA ARG A 61 16.00 -3.96 10.14
C ARG A 61 15.32 -3.58 11.44
N GLN A 62 15.15 -4.51 12.37
CA GLN A 62 14.58 -4.31 13.70
C GLN A 62 15.63 -4.65 14.76
N PHE A 63 16.62 -3.77 14.92
CA PHE A 63 17.88 -4.07 15.61
C PHE A 63 17.75 -4.36 17.12
N LEU A 64 16.59 -4.07 17.74
CA LEU A 64 16.32 -4.45 19.14
C LEU A 64 16.13 -5.97 19.30
N PHE A 65 15.93 -6.68 18.19
CA PHE A 65 15.62 -8.10 18.17
C PHE A 65 16.83 -8.93 17.75
N GLN A 66 16.97 -10.11 18.37
CA GLN A 66 18.05 -11.06 18.12
C GLN A 66 17.42 -12.43 17.82
N LYS A 67 18.20 -13.34 17.23
CA LYS A 67 17.71 -14.68 16.88
C LYS A 67 17.08 -15.44 18.08
N LYS A 68 17.59 -15.23 19.29
CA LYS A 68 17.06 -15.82 20.54
C LYS A 68 15.69 -15.28 20.97
N HIS A 69 15.21 -14.20 20.34
CA HIS A 69 13.94 -13.55 20.64
C HIS A 69 12.80 -13.96 19.69
N VAL A 70 13.08 -14.77 18.66
CA VAL A 70 12.07 -15.23 17.70
C VAL A 70 10.91 -15.94 18.42
N GLY A 71 9.68 -15.59 18.05
CA GLY A 71 8.44 -16.07 18.66
C GLY A 71 8.00 -15.32 19.93
N LYS A 72 8.80 -14.38 20.46
CA LYS A 72 8.39 -13.52 21.58
C LYS A 72 7.71 -12.25 21.09
N SER A 73 6.94 -11.59 21.96
CA SER A 73 6.31 -10.29 21.67
C SER A 73 7.34 -9.24 21.25
N LYS A 74 7.06 -8.50 20.17
CA LYS A 74 7.91 -7.38 19.74
C LYS A 74 7.96 -6.27 20.79
N ALA A 75 6.82 -5.89 21.35
CA ALA A 75 6.73 -4.80 22.32
C ALA A 75 7.49 -5.10 23.62
N ASP A 76 7.37 -6.34 24.14
CA ASP A 76 8.07 -6.78 25.35
C ASP A 76 9.59 -6.80 25.15
N VAL A 77 10.08 -7.46 24.12
CA VAL A 77 11.52 -7.54 23.85
C VAL A 77 12.11 -6.17 23.50
N ALA A 78 11.36 -5.31 22.81
CA ALA A 78 11.79 -3.94 22.55
C ALA A 78 12.00 -3.17 23.85
N ARG A 79 11.08 -3.31 24.83
CA ARG A 79 11.21 -2.77 26.19
C ARG A 79 12.48 -3.28 26.87
N GLU A 80 12.66 -4.60 26.92
CA GLU A 80 13.80 -5.24 27.57
C GLU A 80 15.13 -4.74 27.01
N THR A 81 15.28 -4.76 25.68
CA THR A 81 16.50 -4.30 25.02
C THR A 81 16.73 -2.81 25.23
N ALA A 82 15.69 -1.97 25.14
CA ALA A 82 15.82 -0.52 25.32
C ALA A 82 16.25 -0.14 26.75
N LEU A 83 15.80 -0.88 27.76
CA LEU A 83 16.22 -0.68 29.16
C LEU A 83 17.72 -0.98 29.38
N THR A 84 18.36 -1.76 28.51
CA THR A 84 19.82 -1.94 28.57
C THR A 84 20.57 -0.67 28.16
N PHE A 85 19.96 0.20 27.35
CA PHE A 85 20.56 1.48 26.93
C PHE A 85 20.43 2.53 28.03
N ASN A 86 19.29 2.56 28.70
CA ASN A 86 19.02 3.46 29.82
C ASN A 86 18.05 2.80 30.82
N PRO A 87 18.57 2.24 31.93
CA PRO A 87 17.74 1.61 32.96
C PRO A 87 16.79 2.55 33.70
N ASP A 88 17.01 3.87 33.61
CA ASP A 88 16.20 4.88 34.30
C ASP A 88 14.89 5.19 33.54
N ALA A 89 14.76 4.72 32.29
CA ALA A 89 13.54 4.84 31.50
C ALA A 89 12.42 3.97 32.07
N LYS A 90 11.18 4.48 32.03
CA LYS A 90 9.95 3.79 32.41
C LYS A 90 9.15 3.48 31.16
N ILE A 91 9.37 2.27 30.64
CA ILE A 91 8.74 1.81 29.40
C ILE A 91 7.64 0.82 29.75
N VAL A 92 6.38 1.14 29.45
CA VAL A 92 5.25 0.18 29.49
C VAL A 92 5.09 -0.42 28.10
N HIS A 93 4.80 -1.71 28.04
CA HIS A 93 4.61 -2.43 26.79
C HIS A 93 3.22 -3.08 26.76
N TYR A 94 2.63 -3.16 25.57
CA TYR A 94 1.38 -3.87 25.32
C TYR A 94 1.59 -4.79 24.12
N HIS A 95 1.31 -6.08 24.30
CA HIS A 95 1.27 -7.06 23.21
C HIS A 95 -0.19 -7.21 22.76
N ASP A 96 -0.65 -6.25 21.97
CA ASP A 96 -2.07 -6.10 21.64
C ASP A 96 -2.26 -5.22 20.40
N SER A 97 -3.45 -5.26 19.80
CA SER A 97 -3.83 -4.32 18.75
C SER A 97 -4.30 -3.00 19.34
N ILE A 98 -3.80 -1.88 18.82
CA ILE A 98 -4.26 -0.54 19.20
C ILE A 98 -5.75 -0.29 18.87
N THR A 99 -6.37 -1.15 18.06
CA THR A 99 -7.78 -1.03 17.67
C THR A 99 -8.75 -1.70 18.63
N THR A 100 -8.27 -2.36 19.69
CA THR A 100 -9.16 -2.94 20.71
C THR A 100 -9.84 -1.84 21.53
N SER A 101 -10.99 -2.17 22.11
CA SER A 101 -11.84 -1.22 22.86
C SER A 101 -11.16 -0.67 24.13
N ASP A 102 -10.13 -1.34 24.64
CA ASP A 102 -9.35 -0.90 25.81
C ASP A 102 -8.59 0.41 25.58
N TYR A 103 -8.26 0.74 24.32
CA TYR A 103 -7.46 1.91 23.94
C TYR A 103 -8.29 3.07 23.39
N GLY A 104 -9.43 3.39 24.00
CA GLY A 104 -10.27 4.52 23.60
C GLY A 104 -9.68 5.92 23.88
N VAL A 105 -10.47 6.98 23.67
CA VAL A 105 -10.05 8.39 23.81
C VAL A 105 -9.37 8.70 25.16
N SER A 106 -9.87 8.12 26.26
CA SER A 106 -9.30 8.30 27.61
C SER A 106 -7.90 7.74 27.76
N PHE A 107 -7.54 6.71 27.00
CA PHE A 107 -6.17 6.20 26.93
C PHE A 107 -5.27 7.22 26.23
N PHE A 108 -5.66 7.68 25.04
CA PHE A 108 -4.90 8.64 24.24
C PHE A 108 -4.67 9.98 24.94
N LYS A 109 -5.65 10.50 25.69
CA LYS A 109 -5.54 11.78 26.44
C LYS A 109 -4.40 11.83 27.48
N LYS A 110 -3.84 10.68 27.87
CA LYS A 110 -2.74 10.62 28.85
C LYS A 110 -1.40 11.05 28.25
N PHE A 111 -1.28 11.08 26.93
CA PHE A 111 -0.02 11.30 26.23
C PHE A 111 0.16 12.75 25.81
N THR A 112 1.39 13.24 25.90
CA THR A 112 1.82 14.53 25.38
C THR A 112 1.85 14.53 23.85
N LEU A 113 2.29 13.40 23.26
CA LEU A 113 2.28 13.17 21.82
C LEU A 113 2.25 11.66 21.52
N VAL A 114 1.75 11.30 20.34
CA VAL A 114 1.72 9.93 19.81
C VAL A 114 2.59 9.84 18.55
N MET A 115 3.28 8.73 18.35
CA MET A 115 4.13 8.46 17.20
C MET A 115 3.70 7.17 16.52
N ASN A 116 3.29 7.25 15.25
CA ASN A 116 2.96 6.08 14.44
C ASN A 116 4.21 5.49 13.78
N ALA A 117 4.35 4.18 13.97
CA ALA A 117 5.35 3.31 13.32
C ALA A 117 4.67 2.05 12.75
N LEU A 118 3.42 2.21 12.29
CA LEU A 118 2.56 1.16 11.75
C LEU A 118 2.92 0.82 10.30
N ASP A 119 2.38 -0.26 9.77
CA ASP A 119 2.51 -0.67 8.36
C ASP A 119 1.16 -0.88 7.67
N ASN A 120 0.08 -1.06 8.42
CA ASN A 120 -1.27 -1.20 7.90
C ASN A 120 -2.04 0.15 7.90
N ARG A 121 -3.02 0.27 7.01
CA ARG A 121 -3.79 1.52 6.81
C ARG A 121 -4.95 1.66 7.80
N ALA A 122 -5.60 0.56 8.16
CA ALA A 122 -6.74 0.57 9.08
C ALA A 122 -6.35 1.07 10.47
N ALA A 123 -5.27 0.55 11.07
CA ALA A 123 -4.77 1.01 12.36
C ALA A 123 -4.30 2.48 12.30
N ARG A 124 -3.71 2.93 11.18
CA ARG A 124 -3.37 4.35 11.01
C ARG A 124 -4.60 5.25 11.01
N ASN A 125 -5.66 4.84 10.31
CA ASN A 125 -6.94 5.57 10.31
C ASN A 125 -7.53 5.62 11.73
N HIS A 126 -7.52 4.50 12.46
CA HIS A 126 -7.98 4.43 13.84
C HIS A 126 -7.18 5.36 14.76
N VAL A 127 -5.85 5.29 14.75
CA VAL A 127 -4.99 6.16 15.57
C VAL A 127 -5.13 7.63 15.18
N ASN A 128 -5.27 7.93 13.89
CA ASN A 128 -5.58 9.28 13.41
C ASN A 128 -6.87 9.82 14.07
N ARG A 129 -7.95 9.04 14.03
CA ARG A 129 -9.24 9.41 14.64
C ARG A 129 -9.14 9.55 16.16
N MET A 130 -8.45 8.63 16.83
CA MET A 130 -8.21 8.70 18.28
C MET A 130 -7.44 9.95 18.70
N CYS A 131 -6.36 10.30 17.99
CA CYS A 131 -5.58 11.51 18.28
C CYS A 131 -6.38 12.80 18.01
N LEU A 132 -7.21 12.83 16.97
CA LEU A 132 -8.14 13.95 16.72
C LEU A 132 -9.21 14.05 17.81
N ALA A 133 -9.76 12.94 18.29
CA ALA A 133 -10.75 12.92 19.36
C ALA A 133 -10.14 13.33 20.72
N ALA A 134 -8.93 12.87 21.02
CA ALA A 134 -8.19 13.19 22.23
C ALA A 134 -7.52 14.58 22.22
N ASP A 135 -7.47 15.23 21.05
CA ASP A 135 -6.74 16.47 20.79
C ASP A 135 -5.21 16.38 21.06
N VAL A 136 -4.65 15.20 20.86
CA VAL A 136 -3.22 14.91 21.07
C VAL A 136 -2.46 14.99 19.74
N PRO A 137 -1.30 15.69 19.67
CA PRO A 137 -0.46 15.70 18.48
C PRO A 137 0.00 14.30 18.09
N LEU A 138 -0.16 13.95 16.82
CA LEU A 138 0.30 12.70 16.22
C LEU A 138 1.42 12.99 15.24
N ILE A 139 2.53 12.27 15.33
CA ILE A 139 3.57 12.23 14.31
C ILE A 139 3.37 10.97 13.48
N GLU A 140 2.98 11.14 12.22
CA GLU A 140 2.82 10.05 11.25
C GLU A 140 4.12 9.83 10.50
N SER A 141 4.47 8.57 10.24
CA SER A 141 5.68 8.24 9.50
C SER A 141 5.53 6.98 8.65
N GLY A 142 6.35 6.88 7.60
CA GLY A 142 6.36 5.72 6.72
C GLY A 142 7.64 5.63 5.89
N THR A 143 7.91 4.42 5.41
CA THR A 143 9.11 4.08 4.62
C THR A 143 8.76 3.08 3.54
N ALA A 144 9.38 3.22 2.36
CA ALA A 144 9.34 2.24 1.28
C ALA A 144 10.68 2.28 0.53
N GLY A 145 11.49 1.21 0.64
CA GLY A 145 12.83 1.19 0.06
C GLY A 145 13.71 2.33 0.57
N TYR A 146 14.15 3.20 -0.34
CA TYR A 146 14.96 4.38 -0.05
C TYR A 146 14.13 5.65 0.20
N GLU A 147 12.81 5.54 0.13
CA GLU A 147 11.89 6.67 0.33
C GLU A 147 11.24 6.60 1.70
N GLY A 148 10.84 7.76 2.22
CA GLY A 148 10.08 7.83 3.46
C GLY A 148 9.54 9.23 3.72
N GLN A 149 8.73 9.35 4.76
CA GLN A 149 8.12 10.62 5.12
C GLN A 149 7.83 10.73 6.62
N VAL A 150 7.78 11.96 7.11
CA VAL A 150 7.32 12.31 8.47
C VAL A 150 6.39 13.52 8.37
N GLU A 151 5.22 13.42 9.01
CA GLU A 151 4.18 14.45 8.99
C GLU A 151 3.64 14.72 10.41
N LEU A 152 3.27 15.97 10.70
CA LEU A 152 2.54 16.33 11.92
C LEU A 152 1.03 16.34 11.64
N ILE A 153 0.27 15.64 12.47
CA ILE A 153 -1.19 15.70 12.54
C ILE A 153 -1.60 16.35 13.87
N LYS A 154 -2.23 17.52 13.79
CA LYS A 154 -2.80 18.23 14.93
C LYS A 154 -4.13 18.86 14.52
N LYS A 155 -5.19 18.49 15.26
CA LYS A 155 -6.56 18.98 15.04
C LYS A 155 -6.61 20.50 14.90
N GLY A 156 -7.31 20.96 13.86
CA GLY A 156 -7.49 22.38 13.57
C GLY A 156 -6.25 23.12 13.05
N LEU A 157 -5.06 22.50 13.07
CA LEU A 157 -3.82 23.12 12.61
C LEU A 157 -3.30 22.50 11.31
N SER A 158 -3.25 21.17 11.24
CA SER A 158 -2.73 20.45 10.08
C SER A 158 -3.75 19.47 9.49
N GLN A 159 -3.53 19.07 8.24
CA GLN A 159 -4.27 17.99 7.62
C GLN A 159 -4.15 16.70 8.43
N CYS A 160 -5.25 15.98 8.57
CA CYS A 160 -5.25 14.64 9.15
C CYS A 160 -4.78 13.60 8.12
N TYR A 161 -4.52 12.38 8.57
CA TYR A 161 -4.05 11.29 7.71
C TYR A 161 -4.99 11.01 6.52
N GLU A 162 -6.30 11.23 6.73
CA GLU A 162 -7.37 10.92 5.79
C GLU A 162 -7.84 12.15 4.96
N CYS A 163 -7.15 13.30 5.08
CA CYS A 163 -7.47 14.50 4.28
C CYS A 163 -7.20 14.31 2.78
N THR A 164 -6.19 13.51 2.45
CA THR A 164 -5.83 13.18 1.07
C THR A 164 -6.07 11.69 0.87
N PRO A 165 -6.93 11.29 -0.08
CA PRO A 165 -7.12 9.88 -0.42
C PRO A 165 -5.77 9.24 -0.75
N LYS A 166 -5.41 8.21 0.01
CA LYS A 166 -4.25 7.37 -0.31
C LYS A 166 -4.67 6.39 -1.40
N ALA A 167 -3.75 6.05 -2.30
CA ALA A 167 -4.02 5.05 -3.33
C ALA A 167 -4.58 3.78 -2.67
N ALA A 168 -5.73 3.31 -3.14
CA ALA A 168 -6.29 2.06 -2.66
C ALA A 168 -5.27 0.95 -2.91
N GLN A 169 -5.25 -0.08 -2.05
CA GLN A 169 -4.58 -1.32 -2.42
C GLN A 169 -5.19 -1.78 -3.74
N LYS A 170 -4.35 -2.20 -4.70
CA LYS A 170 -4.82 -2.67 -5.99
C LYS A 170 -5.74 -3.88 -5.75
N THR A 171 -7.04 -3.69 -5.96
CA THR A 171 -8.03 -4.76 -6.05
C THR A 171 -8.14 -5.16 -7.51
N PHE A 172 -8.07 -6.46 -7.78
CA PHE A 172 -8.10 -6.98 -9.13
C PHE A 172 -9.47 -7.64 -9.39
N PRO A 173 -10.10 -7.41 -10.54
CA PRO A 173 -11.37 -8.06 -10.88
C PRO A 173 -11.26 -9.59 -10.80
N GLY A 174 -12.31 -10.26 -10.33
CA GLY A 174 -12.35 -11.72 -10.24
C GLY A 174 -12.03 -12.40 -11.58
N CYS A 175 -12.55 -11.88 -12.70
CA CYS A 175 -12.23 -12.39 -14.04
C CYS A 175 -10.72 -12.27 -14.39
N THR A 176 -10.06 -11.19 -13.97
CA THR A 176 -8.61 -11.01 -14.15
C THR A 176 -7.82 -12.00 -13.29
N ILE A 177 -8.25 -12.24 -12.06
CA ILE A 177 -7.58 -13.20 -11.16
C ILE A 177 -7.81 -14.64 -11.62
N ARG A 178 -9.02 -15.00 -12.06
CA ARG A 178 -9.46 -16.37 -12.38
C ARG A 178 -9.10 -16.79 -13.80
N ASN A 179 -9.40 -15.96 -14.78
CA ASN A 179 -9.31 -16.30 -16.20
C ASN A 179 -8.06 -15.74 -16.87
N THR A 180 -7.74 -14.47 -16.63
CA THR A 180 -6.78 -13.75 -17.46
C THR A 180 -5.79 -12.89 -16.68
N PRO A 181 -4.93 -13.50 -15.84
CA PRO A 181 -3.88 -12.75 -15.17
C PRO A 181 -2.94 -12.12 -16.21
N SER A 182 -2.52 -10.87 -15.99
CA SER A 182 -1.53 -10.15 -16.80
C SER A 182 -0.26 -9.72 -16.03
N GLU A 183 -0.32 -9.64 -14.70
CA GLU A 183 0.83 -9.30 -13.84
C GLU A 183 1.12 -10.43 -12.83
N PRO A 184 2.37 -10.65 -12.42
CA PRO A 184 2.71 -11.68 -11.41
C PRO A 184 1.97 -11.54 -10.10
N ILE A 185 1.61 -10.30 -9.72
CA ILE A 185 0.81 -10.04 -8.51
C ILE A 185 -0.57 -10.73 -8.59
N HIS A 186 -1.16 -10.86 -9.78
CA HIS A 186 -2.43 -11.60 -9.95
C HIS A 186 -2.26 -13.08 -9.63
N CYS A 187 -1.10 -13.67 -9.96
CA CYS A 187 -0.80 -15.06 -9.63
C CYS A 187 -0.58 -15.26 -8.13
N ILE A 188 0.02 -14.27 -7.45
CA ILE A 188 0.16 -14.27 -5.98
C ILE A 188 -1.21 -14.15 -5.31
N VAL A 189 -2.06 -13.23 -5.78
CA VAL A 189 -3.44 -13.05 -5.27
C VAL A 189 -4.25 -14.34 -5.47
N TRP A 190 -4.19 -14.94 -6.65
CA TRP A 190 -4.84 -16.23 -6.91
C TRP A 190 -4.34 -17.34 -5.97
N ALA A 191 -3.03 -17.42 -5.72
CA ALA A 191 -2.46 -18.43 -4.83
C ALA A 191 -2.90 -18.22 -3.37
N LYS A 192 -3.06 -16.98 -2.92
CA LYS A 192 -3.63 -16.66 -1.60
C LYS A 192 -5.12 -17.02 -1.52
N HIS A 193 -5.90 -16.71 -2.56
CA HIS A 193 -7.31 -17.13 -2.65
C HIS A 193 -7.41 -18.66 -2.59
N LEU A 194 -6.54 -19.38 -3.31
CA LEU A 194 -6.49 -20.84 -3.29
C LEU A 194 -6.18 -21.38 -1.89
N PHE A 195 -5.25 -20.75 -1.16
CA PHE A 195 -4.96 -21.12 0.23
C PHE A 195 -6.22 -21.01 1.10
N ASN A 196 -6.94 -19.89 1.02
CA ASN A 196 -8.16 -19.69 1.79
C ASN A 196 -9.25 -20.69 1.41
N GLN A 197 -9.45 -20.95 0.11
CA GLN A 197 -10.40 -21.95 -0.37
C GLN A 197 -10.08 -23.37 0.15
N LEU A 198 -8.82 -23.78 0.13
CA LEU A 198 -8.42 -25.14 0.54
C LEU A 198 -8.32 -25.32 2.06
N PHE A 199 -7.83 -24.30 2.78
CA PHE A 199 -7.40 -24.43 4.17
C PHE A 199 -7.98 -23.36 5.11
N GLY A 200 -8.36 -22.19 4.60
CA GLY A 200 -8.77 -21.03 5.40
C GLY A 200 -10.28 -20.84 5.56
N GLU A 201 -10.73 -19.60 5.66
CA GLU A 201 -12.17 -19.31 5.63
C GLU A 201 -12.67 -19.33 4.17
N GLU A 202 -13.82 -19.96 3.91
CA GLU A 202 -14.40 -19.96 2.56
C GLU A 202 -15.02 -18.59 2.28
N ASP A 203 -14.52 -17.93 1.23
CA ASP A 203 -15.03 -16.64 0.76
C ASP A 203 -15.47 -16.80 -0.71
N PRO A 204 -16.77 -16.63 -1.04
CA PRO A 204 -17.27 -16.72 -2.41
C PRO A 204 -16.58 -15.76 -3.39
N ASP A 205 -16.11 -14.60 -2.91
CA ASP A 205 -15.42 -13.61 -3.73
C ASP A 205 -13.97 -14.00 -4.06
N GLN A 206 -13.46 -15.05 -3.39
CA GLN A 206 -12.13 -15.62 -3.57
C GLN A 206 -12.15 -16.95 -4.35
N ASP A 207 -13.18 -17.22 -5.16
CA ASP A 207 -13.18 -18.41 -6.01
C ASP A 207 -12.01 -18.37 -7.00
N VAL A 208 -11.42 -19.54 -7.21
CA VAL A 208 -10.20 -19.78 -8.00
C VAL A 208 -10.48 -20.53 -9.29
N SER A 209 -11.66 -21.14 -9.43
CA SER A 209 -12.09 -21.90 -10.60
C SER A 209 -12.31 -20.97 -11.80
N PRO A 210 -12.17 -21.38 -13.06
CA PRO A 210 -12.47 -20.52 -14.22
C PRO A 210 -13.89 -19.93 -14.16
N ASP A 211 -13.99 -18.61 -14.39
CA ASP A 211 -15.25 -17.86 -14.35
C ASP A 211 -15.98 -17.98 -15.69
N THR A 212 -17.07 -18.74 -15.72
CA THR A 212 -17.92 -18.93 -16.90
C THR A 212 -18.87 -17.77 -17.15
N ALA A 213 -19.03 -16.88 -16.17
CA ALA A 213 -19.85 -15.67 -16.29
C ALA A 213 -19.04 -14.47 -16.79
N ASP A 214 -17.80 -14.67 -17.23
CA ASP A 214 -16.95 -13.64 -17.81
C ASP A 214 -17.54 -13.14 -19.15
N PRO A 215 -17.88 -11.84 -19.26
CA PRO A 215 -18.42 -11.28 -20.50
C PRO A 215 -17.50 -11.44 -21.71
N GLU A 216 -16.17 -11.47 -21.50
CA GLU A 216 -15.20 -11.69 -22.59
C GLU A 216 -15.13 -13.17 -23.04
N ALA A 217 -15.67 -14.10 -22.25
CA ALA A 217 -15.69 -15.53 -22.53
C ALA A 217 -17.00 -16.02 -23.21
N ALA A 218 -17.98 -15.15 -23.39
CA ALA A 218 -19.32 -15.52 -23.85
C ALA A 218 -19.38 -15.80 -25.37
N ASP A 219 -19.15 -17.07 -25.78
CA ASP A 219 -19.94 -17.72 -26.83
C ASP A 219 -19.84 -19.28 -26.77
N SER A 220 -20.85 -19.96 -27.34
CA SER A 220 -21.13 -21.42 -27.53
C SER A 220 -20.68 -22.50 -26.50
N ALA A 221 -19.52 -22.39 -25.85
CA ALA A 221 -19.02 -23.35 -24.86
C ALA A 221 -19.66 -23.20 -23.46
N GLY A 222 -19.96 -21.96 -23.04
CA GLY A 222 -20.61 -21.69 -21.75
C GLY A 222 -22.03 -22.26 -21.64
N GLN A 223 -22.78 -22.30 -22.75
CA GLN A 223 -24.12 -22.89 -22.82
C GLN A 223 -24.10 -24.43 -22.85
N GLY A 224 -23.03 -25.04 -23.38
CA GLY A 224 -22.87 -26.51 -23.42
C GLY A 224 -22.57 -27.13 -22.04
N ALA A 225 -21.82 -26.42 -21.21
CA ALA A 225 -21.51 -26.84 -19.83
C ALA A 225 -22.70 -26.66 -18.87
N LEU A 226 -23.48 -25.59 -19.04
CA LEU A 226 -24.70 -25.37 -18.24
C LEU A 226 -25.78 -26.45 -18.46
N ASN A 227 -25.80 -27.07 -19.64
CA ASN A 227 -26.80 -28.07 -20.02
C ASN A 227 -26.37 -29.53 -19.74
N SER A 228 -25.09 -29.80 -19.47
CA SER A 228 -24.59 -31.17 -19.26
C SER A 228 -24.53 -31.59 -17.79
N GLU A 229 -24.71 -30.66 -16.85
CA GLU A 229 -24.68 -30.91 -15.39
C GLU A 229 -25.92 -30.36 -14.64
N SER A 230 -27.06 -30.21 -15.32
CA SER A 230 -28.30 -29.74 -14.69
C SER A 230 -29.15 -30.90 -14.15
N ASN A 231 -29.38 -30.95 -12.83
CA ASN A 231 -30.48 -31.73 -12.25
C ASN A 231 -31.84 -31.11 -12.67
N GLU A 232 -32.97 -31.81 -12.46
CA GLU A 232 -34.34 -31.42 -12.87
C GLU A 232 -34.83 -30.03 -12.41
N LYS A 233 -34.03 -29.28 -11.64
CA LYS A 233 -34.28 -27.89 -11.19
C LYS A 233 -33.34 -26.83 -11.80
N GLY A 234 -32.45 -27.18 -12.72
CA GLY A 234 -31.60 -26.20 -13.44
C GLY A 234 -30.45 -25.58 -12.65
N ASN A 235 -30.16 -26.05 -11.43
CA ASN A 235 -28.95 -25.67 -10.69
C ASN A 235 -27.87 -26.75 -10.86
N VAL A 236 -26.66 -26.30 -11.20
CA VAL A 236 -25.43 -27.11 -11.19
C VAL A 236 -24.95 -27.21 -9.75
N ASP A 237 -24.96 -28.42 -9.15
CA ASP A 237 -24.33 -28.66 -7.84
C ASP A 237 -22.80 -28.65 -8.00
N ARG A 238 -22.22 -27.44 -8.11
CA ARG A 238 -20.78 -27.26 -8.19
C ARG A 238 -20.20 -27.58 -6.81
N THR A 239 -19.55 -28.73 -6.68
CA THR A 239 -18.86 -29.11 -5.44
C THR A 239 -17.80 -28.06 -5.12
N SER A 240 -17.79 -27.52 -3.89
CA SER A 240 -16.81 -26.49 -3.50
C SER A 240 -15.38 -27.02 -3.65
N THR A 241 -14.43 -26.13 -3.94
CA THR A 241 -13.01 -26.49 -4.10
C THR A 241 -12.49 -27.26 -2.88
N ARG A 242 -12.93 -26.87 -1.68
CA ARG A 242 -12.64 -27.57 -0.43
C ARG A 242 -13.30 -28.94 -0.35
N GLY A 243 -14.61 -29.03 -0.64
CA GLY A 243 -15.33 -30.30 -0.59
C GLY A 243 -14.72 -31.34 -1.52
N TRP A 244 -14.31 -30.90 -2.72
CA TRP A 244 -13.59 -31.74 -3.66
C TRP A 244 -12.20 -32.13 -3.13
N ALA A 245 -11.42 -31.18 -2.59
CA ALA A 245 -10.11 -31.45 -2.01
C ALA A 245 -10.18 -32.45 -0.84
N GLN A 246 -11.20 -32.35 0.01
CA GLN A 246 -11.46 -33.30 1.09
C GLN A 246 -11.81 -34.68 0.56
N SER A 247 -12.63 -34.78 -0.50
CA SER A 247 -13.01 -36.05 -1.12
C SER A 247 -11.81 -36.82 -1.68
N CYS A 248 -10.78 -36.11 -2.15
CA CYS A 248 -9.53 -36.69 -2.62
C CYS A 248 -8.45 -36.75 -1.53
N ASN A 249 -8.80 -36.47 -0.27
CA ASN A 249 -7.90 -36.44 0.89
C ASN A 249 -6.66 -35.55 0.69
N TYR A 250 -6.86 -34.39 0.04
CA TYR A 250 -5.81 -33.43 -0.29
C TYR A 250 -4.63 -34.04 -1.05
N ASP A 251 -4.89 -35.00 -1.94
CA ASP A 251 -3.89 -35.60 -2.79
C ASP A 251 -3.25 -34.55 -3.72
N SER A 252 -1.93 -34.38 -3.61
CA SER A 252 -1.21 -33.31 -4.30
C SER A 252 -1.21 -33.48 -5.82
N GLU A 253 -1.10 -34.71 -6.34
CA GLU A 253 -1.12 -34.94 -7.80
C GLU A 253 -2.50 -34.63 -8.39
N LYS A 254 -3.58 -35.02 -7.71
CA LYS A 254 -4.95 -34.70 -8.11
C LYS A 254 -5.22 -33.21 -8.05
N LEU A 255 -4.86 -32.54 -6.94
CA LEU A 255 -5.01 -31.09 -6.80
C LEU A 255 -4.24 -30.35 -7.88
N PHE A 256 -2.99 -30.75 -8.14
CA PHE A 256 -2.18 -30.15 -9.20
C PHE A 256 -2.86 -30.31 -10.56
N THR A 257 -3.27 -31.53 -10.89
CA THR A 257 -3.90 -31.84 -12.18
C THR A 257 -5.19 -31.05 -12.37
N LYS A 258 -6.05 -30.97 -11.36
CA LYS A 258 -7.26 -30.14 -11.45
C LYS A 258 -6.91 -28.67 -11.73
N LEU A 259 -6.05 -28.06 -10.91
CA LEU A 259 -5.83 -26.61 -10.88
C LEU A 259 -4.93 -26.08 -12.01
N PHE A 260 -3.90 -26.84 -12.39
CA PHE A 260 -2.86 -26.40 -13.33
C PHE A 260 -2.91 -27.11 -14.69
N HIS A 261 -3.79 -28.10 -14.85
CA HIS A 261 -4.01 -28.79 -16.12
C HIS A 261 -5.47 -28.70 -16.57
N ASP A 262 -6.42 -29.26 -15.81
CA ASP A 262 -7.81 -29.40 -16.24
C ASP A 262 -8.52 -28.04 -16.28
N ASP A 263 -8.38 -27.24 -15.23
CA ASP A 263 -8.92 -25.87 -15.18
C ASP A 263 -8.30 -24.98 -16.28
N ILE A 264 -7.02 -25.20 -16.63
CA ILE A 264 -6.36 -24.48 -17.74
C ILE A 264 -6.87 -24.97 -19.11
N LYS A 265 -7.10 -26.27 -19.29
CA LYS A 265 -7.71 -26.81 -20.51
C LYS A 265 -9.14 -26.32 -20.69
N TYR A 266 -9.89 -26.26 -19.61
CA TYR A 266 -11.24 -25.69 -19.61
C TYR A 266 -11.19 -24.21 -19.99
N LEU A 267 -10.26 -23.45 -19.42
CA LEU A 267 -10.05 -22.05 -19.76
C LEU A 267 -9.63 -21.84 -21.24
N LEU A 268 -8.88 -22.77 -21.83
CA LEU A 268 -8.55 -22.76 -23.26
C LEU A 268 -9.77 -22.98 -24.17
N SER A 269 -10.85 -23.60 -23.67
CA SER A 269 -12.10 -23.74 -24.44
C SER A 269 -12.83 -22.40 -24.64
N MET A 270 -12.49 -21.38 -23.84
CA MET A 270 -12.96 -19.99 -23.98
C MET A 270 -12.10 -19.26 -25.02
N ASP A 271 -12.20 -19.66 -26.28
CA ASP A 271 -11.39 -19.21 -27.42
C ASP A 271 -11.33 -17.68 -27.61
N ASN A 272 -12.41 -16.96 -27.28
CA ASN A 272 -12.50 -15.51 -27.34
C ASN A 272 -11.45 -14.78 -26.49
N LEU A 273 -11.09 -15.31 -25.30
CA LEU A 273 -10.10 -14.71 -24.39
C LEU A 273 -8.68 -14.70 -24.99
N TRP A 274 -8.41 -15.60 -25.95
CA TRP A 274 -7.08 -15.88 -26.49
C TRP A 274 -6.85 -15.29 -27.88
N LYS A 275 -7.81 -14.56 -28.44
CA LYS A 275 -7.68 -13.90 -29.77
C LYS A 275 -6.58 -12.83 -29.80
N LYS A 276 -6.40 -12.10 -28.69
CA LYS A 276 -5.45 -10.99 -28.56
C LYS A 276 -4.36 -11.25 -27.52
N ARG A 277 -4.43 -12.37 -26.80
CA ARG A 277 -3.56 -12.72 -25.67
C ARG A 277 -2.89 -14.06 -25.95
N ARG A 278 -1.69 -14.27 -25.42
CA ARG A 278 -1.05 -15.58 -25.52
C ARG A 278 -1.88 -16.61 -24.74
N PRO A 279 -2.26 -17.76 -25.33
CA PRO A 279 -2.99 -18.81 -24.63
C PRO A 279 -2.13 -19.43 -23.52
N PRO A 280 -2.72 -19.74 -22.35
CA PRO A 280 -2.01 -20.41 -21.26
C PRO A 280 -1.63 -21.84 -21.65
N ILE A 281 -0.53 -22.33 -21.09
CA ILE A 281 -0.03 -23.68 -21.38
C ILE A 281 -0.35 -24.60 -20.20
N PRO A 282 -1.24 -25.59 -20.34
CA PRO A 282 -1.54 -26.54 -19.26
C PRO A 282 -0.32 -27.39 -18.92
N LEU A 283 -0.12 -27.70 -17.64
CA LEU A 283 1.03 -28.46 -17.16
C LEU A 283 0.62 -29.84 -16.69
N SER A 284 1.35 -30.89 -17.08
CA SER A 284 1.14 -32.25 -16.58
C SER A 284 2.06 -32.53 -15.39
N TRP A 285 1.52 -33.14 -14.33
CA TRP A 285 2.29 -33.52 -13.14
C TRP A 285 3.52 -34.38 -13.45
N LYS A 286 3.41 -35.25 -14.47
CA LYS A 286 4.47 -36.19 -14.86
C LYS A 286 5.54 -35.56 -15.77
N GLU A 287 5.27 -34.38 -16.32
CA GLU A 287 6.09 -33.72 -17.35
C GLU A 287 6.35 -32.25 -16.98
N LEU A 288 6.75 -32.00 -15.73
CA LEU A 288 7.05 -30.64 -15.29
C LEU A 288 8.39 -30.15 -15.85
N PRO A 289 8.44 -28.95 -16.46
CA PRO A 289 9.68 -28.42 -17.02
C PRO A 289 10.77 -28.22 -15.95
N ASP A 290 11.92 -28.83 -16.18
CA ASP A 290 13.14 -28.64 -15.38
C ASP A 290 14.08 -27.56 -15.96
N GLY A 291 13.89 -27.18 -17.22
CA GLY A 291 14.83 -26.38 -18.00
C GLY A 291 14.32 -24.99 -18.36
N VAL A 292 13.89 -24.18 -17.39
CA VAL A 292 13.61 -22.76 -17.64
C VAL A 292 14.94 -21.99 -17.57
N PRO A 293 15.31 -21.15 -18.56
CA PRO A 293 16.56 -20.40 -18.55
C PRO A 293 16.69 -19.55 -17.27
N GLY A 294 17.80 -19.74 -16.53
CA GLY A 294 18.06 -19.03 -15.26
C GLY A 294 17.44 -19.67 -14.01
N CYS A 295 17.01 -20.94 -14.06
CA CYS A 295 16.57 -21.71 -12.89
C CYS A 295 17.68 -22.67 -12.42
N SER A 296 17.91 -22.69 -11.11
CA SER A 296 19.00 -23.46 -10.49
C SER A 296 18.54 -24.91 -10.28
N LYS A 297 19.28 -25.89 -10.84
CA LYS A 297 19.05 -27.33 -10.58
C LYS A 297 19.54 -27.77 -9.20
N GLU A 298 20.42 -26.99 -8.58
CA GLU A 298 21.07 -27.30 -7.31
C GLU A 298 21.30 -26.03 -6.47
N VAL A 299 21.43 -26.22 -5.16
CA VAL A 299 21.62 -25.20 -4.10
C VAL A 299 22.92 -24.38 -4.27
N ASN A 300 23.77 -24.74 -5.23
CA ASN A 300 25.15 -24.23 -5.36
C ASN A 300 25.30 -22.95 -6.20
N GLU A 301 24.22 -22.31 -6.65
CA GLU A 301 24.36 -20.96 -7.23
C GLU A 301 24.70 -19.92 -6.15
N PRO A 302 25.69 -19.03 -6.39
CA PRO A 302 26.06 -18.01 -5.43
C PRO A 302 24.90 -17.03 -5.23
N GLY A 303 24.30 -17.05 -4.04
CA GLY A 303 23.14 -16.22 -3.68
C GLY A 303 22.38 -16.75 -2.47
N LEU A 304 21.35 -16.04 -2.03
CA LEU A 304 20.43 -16.54 -1.01
C LEU A 304 19.55 -17.66 -1.61
N LYS A 305 19.27 -18.73 -0.85
CA LYS A 305 18.41 -19.84 -1.29
C LYS A 305 17.05 -19.36 -1.83
N ASP A 306 16.47 -18.33 -1.21
CA ASP A 306 15.15 -17.80 -1.59
C ASP A 306 15.20 -16.86 -2.81
N GLN A 307 16.39 -16.46 -3.26
CA GLN A 307 16.59 -15.73 -4.51
C GLN A 307 16.85 -16.66 -5.70
N GLN A 308 17.09 -17.96 -5.44
CA GLN A 308 17.22 -18.96 -6.48
C GLN A 308 15.84 -19.16 -7.13
N ARG A 309 15.78 -18.99 -8.44
CA ARG A 309 14.54 -19.23 -9.19
C ARG A 309 14.29 -20.74 -9.25
N TRP A 310 13.17 -21.16 -8.69
CA TRP A 310 12.76 -22.56 -8.73
C TRP A 310 12.37 -22.96 -10.15
N SER A 311 12.82 -24.14 -10.58
CA SER A 311 12.22 -24.80 -11.73
C SER A 311 10.75 -25.13 -11.44
N ILE A 312 9.96 -25.37 -12.49
CA ILE A 312 8.55 -25.73 -12.33
C ILE A 312 8.40 -27.11 -11.66
N SER A 313 9.31 -28.02 -11.95
CA SER A 313 9.43 -29.30 -11.23
C SER A 313 9.71 -29.11 -9.73
N LYS A 314 10.61 -28.18 -9.36
CA LYS A 314 10.86 -27.85 -7.95
C LYS A 314 9.62 -27.22 -7.30
N CYS A 315 8.93 -26.30 -8.00
CA CYS A 315 7.67 -25.75 -7.52
C CYS A 315 6.63 -26.85 -7.29
N GLY A 316 6.51 -27.85 -8.19
CA GLY A 316 5.61 -28.99 -8.01
C GLY A 316 5.95 -29.83 -6.78
N THR A 317 7.23 -30.03 -6.49
CA THR A 317 7.69 -30.73 -5.28
C THR A 317 7.33 -29.95 -4.01
N VAL A 318 7.64 -28.65 -3.97
CA VAL A 318 7.34 -27.76 -2.84
C VAL A 318 5.83 -27.63 -2.62
N PHE A 319 5.04 -27.61 -3.70
CA PHE A 319 3.58 -27.66 -3.64
C PHE A 319 3.08 -28.94 -2.95
N ALA A 320 3.60 -30.12 -3.30
CA ALA A 320 3.18 -31.37 -2.65
C ALA A 320 3.54 -31.41 -1.16
N GLU A 321 4.75 -30.98 -0.80
CA GLU A 321 5.21 -30.94 0.59
C GLU A 321 4.36 -29.99 1.43
N SER A 322 4.09 -28.79 0.92
CA SER A 322 3.27 -27.78 1.60
C SER A 322 1.81 -28.20 1.75
N VAL A 323 1.17 -28.77 0.71
CA VAL A 323 -0.19 -29.31 0.79
C VAL A 323 -0.30 -30.40 1.87
N LYS A 324 0.69 -31.30 1.93
CA LYS A 324 0.72 -32.36 2.94
C LYS A 324 0.88 -31.79 4.36
N SER A 325 1.75 -30.81 4.54
CA SER A 325 1.95 -30.13 5.83
C SER A 325 0.68 -29.39 6.29
N LEU A 326 0.13 -28.55 5.42
CA LEU A 326 -1.06 -27.73 5.70
C LEU A 326 -2.31 -28.59 5.95
N SER A 327 -2.53 -29.65 5.17
CA SER A 327 -3.67 -30.55 5.39
C SER A 327 -3.59 -31.30 6.73
N ASN A 328 -2.39 -31.67 7.19
CA ASN A 328 -2.20 -32.26 8.52
C ASN A 328 -2.47 -31.25 9.64
N ASN A 329 -1.98 -30.01 9.47
CA ASN A 329 -2.23 -28.93 10.44
C ASN A 329 -3.73 -28.59 10.55
N LEU A 330 -4.43 -28.55 9.41
CA LEU A 330 -5.87 -28.35 9.37
C LEU A 330 -6.61 -29.47 10.11
N LYS A 331 -6.26 -30.74 9.85
CA LYS A 331 -6.85 -31.89 10.55
C LYS A 331 -6.65 -31.79 12.07
N ALA A 332 -5.45 -31.46 12.53
CA ALA A 332 -5.14 -31.30 13.95
C ALA A 332 -5.93 -30.15 14.61
N LEU A 333 -6.25 -29.09 13.88
CA LEU A 333 -7.11 -28.00 14.37
C LEU A 333 -8.59 -28.40 14.37
N GLN A 334 -9.04 -29.15 13.37
CA GLN A 334 -10.41 -29.62 13.23
C GLN A 334 -10.78 -30.69 14.28
N GLU A 335 -9.79 -31.47 14.75
CA GLU A 335 -9.96 -32.37 15.91
C GLU A 335 -10.37 -31.61 17.19
N LYS A 336 -10.00 -30.33 17.32
CA LYS A 336 -10.37 -29.50 18.47
C LYS A 336 -11.74 -28.84 18.29
N SER A 337 -12.04 -28.35 17.09
CA SER A 337 -13.34 -27.79 16.72
C SER A 337 -13.55 -27.92 15.21
N PRO A 338 -14.68 -28.48 14.74
CA PRO A 338 -14.90 -28.78 13.33
C PRO A 338 -14.95 -27.54 12.42
N ASN A 339 -15.26 -26.36 12.97
CA ASN A 339 -15.28 -25.09 12.23
C ASN A 339 -13.93 -24.38 12.15
N ASN A 340 -12.87 -24.95 12.74
CA ASN A 340 -11.55 -24.33 12.68
C ASN A 340 -10.96 -24.38 11.26
N HIS A 341 -10.28 -23.31 10.90
CA HIS A 341 -9.58 -23.14 9.65
C HIS A 341 -8.17 -22.55 9.89
N LEU A 342 -7.30 -22.64 8.89
CA LEU A 342 -5.98 -22.03 8.92
C LEU A 342 -6.04 -20.57 8.49
N VAL A 343 -5.31 -19.70 9.17
CA VAL A 343 -5.12 -18.31 8.74
C VAL A 343 -3.80 -18.22 7.99
N TRP A 344 -3.81 -17.61 6.80
CA TRP A 344 -2.58 -17.44 6.03
C TRP A 344 -1.61 -16.55 6.80
N ASP A 345 -0.39 -17.06 7.02
CA ASP A 345 0.70 -16.31 7.65
C ASP A 345 1.92 -16.32 6.72
N LYS A 346 2.49 -15.13 6.49
CA LYS A 346 3.69 -14.95 5.66
C LYS A 346 4.97 -15.44 6.36
N ASP A 347 4.90 -15.66 7.66
CA ASP A 347 6.03 -16.11 8.46
C ASP A 347 5.97 -17.64 8.70
N ASP A 348 4.85 -18.30 8.36
CA ASP A 348 4.76 -19.77 8.30
C ASP A 348 5.34 -20.31 7.00
N GLN A 349 6.34 -21.19 7.13
CA GLN A 349 7.06 -21.74 5.99
C GLN A 349 6.14 -22.52 5.04
N SER A 350 5.22 -23.34 5.56
CA SER A 350 4.34 -24.17 4.72
C SER A 350 3.35 -23.31 3.92
N SER A 351 2.83 -22.24 4.54
CA SER A 351 1.93 -21.26 3.92
C SER A 351 2.62 -20.43 2.86
N MET A 352 3.87 -19.99 3.12
CA MET A 352 4.67 -19.27 2.13
C MET A 352 5.10 -20.15 0.96
N ASP A 353 5.57 -21.37 1.24
CA ASP A 353 5.96 -22.35 0.22
C ASP A 353 4.80 -22.69 -0.70
N PHE A 354 3.61 -22.89 -0.13
CA PHE A 354 2.38 -23.12 -0.89
C PHE A 354 2.08 -21.95 -1.84
N VAL A 355 2.02 -20.72 -1.31
CA VAL A 355 1.70 -19.53 -2.12
C VAL A 355 2.77 -19.27 -3.18
N ALA A 356 4.05 -19.38 -2.84
CA ALA A 356 5.16 -19.19 -3.77
C ALA A 356 5.15 -20.24 -4.89
N ALA A 357 4.98 -21.52 -4.56
CA ALA A 357 4.91 -22.59 -5.55
C ALA A 357 3.72 -22.38 -6.50
N CYS A 358 2.51 -22.17 -5.96
CA CYS A 358 1.31 -21.95 -6.76
C CYS A 358 1.41 -20.70 -7.64
N ALA A 359 1.92 -19.59 -7.09
CA ALA A 359 2.09 -18.35 -7.83
C ALA A 359 3.12 -18.49 -8.95
N ASN A 360 4.25 -19.17 -8.71
CA ASN A 360 5.28 -19.41 -9.73
C ASN A 360 4.81 -20.35 -10.84
N ILE A 361 4.11 -21.45 -10.49
CA ILE A 361 3.50 -22.36 -11.47
C ILE A 361 2.51 -21.61 -12.34
N ARG A 362 1.63 -20.81 -11.74
CA ARG A 362 0.65 -20.00 -12.48
C ARG A 362 1.33 -18.92 -13.32
N ALA A 363 2.32 -18.21 -12.80
CA ALA A 363 3.09 -17.21 -13.56
C ALA A 363 3.83 -17.82 -14.75
N TYR A 364 4.25 -19.09 -14.66
CA TYR A 364 4.84 -19.82 -15.79
C TYR A 364 3.80 -20.16 -16.86
N ILE A 365 2.62 -20.67 -16.46
CA ILE A 365 1.51 -20.98 -17.36
C ILE A 365 1.13 -19.76 -18.22
N PHE A 366 1.21 -18.55 -17.65
CA PHE A 366 0.89 -17.29 -18.31
C PHE A 366 2.11 -16.41 -18.68
N ALA A 367 3.35 -16.91 -18.51
CA ALA A 367 4.63 -16.26 -18.86
C ALA A 367 4.87 -14.82 -18.34
N MET A 368 4.98 -14.62 -17.01
CA MET A 368 5.16 -13.29 -16.38
C MET A 368 6.44 -13.14 -15.52
N ALA A 369 6.91 -11.89 -15.33
CA ALA A 369 8.06 -11.54 -14.46
C ALA A 369 7.72 -10.39 -13.49
N GLY A 370 8.22 -10.44 -12.24
CA GLY A 370 7.83 -9.51 -11.16
C GLY A 370 8.99 -8.81 -10.45
N ASN A 371 8.66 -7.66 -9.83
CA ASN A 371 9.58 -6.84 -9.03
C ASN A 371 9.04 -6.69 -7.60
N ILE A 372 9.88 -6.95 -6.59
CA ILE A 372 9.60 -6.73 -5.16
C ILE A 372 10.37 -5.49 -4.70
N ILE A 373 9.74 -4.64 -3.88
CA ILE A 373 10.39 -3.46 -3.29
C ILE A 373 10.98 -3.85 -1.91
N PRO A 374 12.30 -3.75 -1.69
CA PRO A 374 12.93 -4.11 -0.43
C PRO A 374 12.70 -3.08 0.68
N ALA A 375 12.80 -3.50 1.94
CA ALA A 375 12.82 -2.62 3.12
C ALA A 375 14.26 -2.48 3.65
N ILE A 376 14.68 -1.27 4.04
CA ILE A 376 16.09 -0.95 4.33
C ILE A 376 16.22 -0.30 5.71
N ALA A 377 17.15 -0.80 6.54
CA ALA A 377 17.35 -0.35 7.91
C ALA A 377 17.75 1.14 8.01
N THR A 378 18.58 1.63 7.10
CA THR A 378 19.03 3.03 7.09
C THR A 378 17.89 4.01 6.86
N THR A 379 16.95 3.68 5.98
CA THR A 379 15.74 4.49 5.74
C THR A 379 14.90 4.60 7.02
N ASN A 380 14.71 3.48 7.74
CA ASN A 380 14.01 3.48 9.03
C ASN A 380 14.69 4.39 10.05
N ALA A 381 16.02 4.31 10.17
CA ALA A 381 16.79 5.12 11.11
C ALA A 381 16.70 6.63 10.79
N ILE A 382 16.79 7.02 9.51
CA ILE A 382 16.64 8.42 9.09
C ILE A 382 15.24 8.94 9.43
N VAL A 383 14.19 8.18 9.07
CA VAL A 383 12.79 8.57 9.35
C VAL A 383 12.54 8.65 10.86
N ALA A 384 13.00 7.69 11.65
CA ALA A 384 12.86 7.72 13.11
C ALA A 384 13.60 8.91 13.75
N GLY A 385 14.76 9.31 13.21
CA GLY A 385 15.45 10.53 13.64
C GLY A 385 14.61 11.78 13.39
N LEU A 386 13.99 11.88 12.21
CA LEU A 386 13.08 12.98 11.88
C LEU A 386 11.83 13.02 12.77
N VAL A 387 11.29 11.85 13.14
CA VAL A 387 10.17 11.74 14.09
C VAL A 387 10.53 12.37 15.43
N VAL A 388 11.69 12.03 16.01
CA VAL A 388 12.12 12.59 17.31
C VAL A 388 12.45 14.09 17.21
N LEU A 389 12.98 14.56 16.08
CA LEU A 389 13.16 16.00 15.83
C LEU A 389 11.83 16.76 15.81
N HIS A 390 10.76 16.18 15.24
CA HIS A 390 9.42 16.75 15.33
C HIS A 390 8.88 16.70 16.76
N ALA A 391 9.15 15.63 17.52
CA ALA A 391 8.76 15.54 18.92
C ALA A 391 9.36 16.70 19.75
N PHE A 392 10.63 17.05 19.56
CA PHE A 392 11.24 18.20 20.22
C PHE A 392 10.51 19.51 19.89
N ARG A 393 10.20 19.75 18.61
CA ARG A 393 9.46 20.95 18.18
C ARG A 393 8.05 21.02 18.79
N ILE A 394 7.38 19.87 18.94
CA ILE A 394 6.08 19.80 19.63
C ILE A 394 6.23 20.18 21.11
N LEU A 395 7.24 19.64 21.79
CA LEU A 395 7.52 19.94 23.20
C LEU A 395 7.92 21.40 23.44
N GLU A 396 8.54 22.05 22.44
CA GLU A 396 8.81 23.50 22.44
C GLU A 396 7.60 24.36 22.05
N ASN A 397 6.43 23.74 21.82
CA ASN A 397 5.21 24.39 21.33
C ASN A 397 5.41 25.11 19.97
N ASN A 398 6.36 24.63 19.15
CA ASN A 398 6.67 25.16 17.82
C ASN A 398 6.08 24.27 16.71
N LEU A 399 4.75 24.10 16.76
CA LEU A 399 4.04 23.21 15.83
C LEU A 399 4.16 23.64 14.37
N LYS A 400 4.29 24.95 14.09
CA LYS A 400 4.46 25.50 12.73
C LYS A 400 5.80 25.10 12.08
N ALA A 401 6.80 24.73 12.87
CA ALA A 401 8.07 24.23 12.37
C ALA A 401 8.03 22.72 12.01
N CYS A 402 6.98 22.00 12.41
CA CYS A 402 6.80 20.56 12.13
C CYS A 402 6.22 20.34 10.72
N LYS A 403 6.94 20.82 9.71
CA LYS A 403 6.55 20.67 8.30
C LYS A 403 6.69 19.21 7.88
N SER A 404 5.88 18.76 6.93
CA SER A 404 6.06 17.45 6.31
C SER A 404 7.45 17.37 5.67
N VAL A 405 8.17 16.28 5.89
CA VAL A 405 9.50 16.04 5.31
C VAL A 405 9.49 14.73 4.56
N TYR A 406 9.93 14.76 3.30
CA TYR A 406 10.04 13.57 2.46
C TYR A 406 11.51 13.23 2.22
N LEU A 407 11.89 11.99 2.49
CA LEU A 407 13.14 11.38 2.08
C LEU A 407 12.96 10.81 0.67
N ARG A 408 13.81 11.23 -0.27
CA ARG A 408 13.79 10.79 -1.66
C ARG A 408 14.98 9.86 -1.95
N SER A 409 14.82 9.00 -2.95
CA SER A 409 15.90 8.13 -3.45
C SER A 409 16.97 8.88 -4.25
N LYS A 410 16.63 10.04 -4.79
CA LYS A 410 17.54 10.91 -5.56
C LYS A 410 17.37 12.37 -5.12
N MET A 411 18.46 13.14 -5.24
CA MET A 411 18.42 14.58 -5.00
C MET A 411 17.45 15.25 -5.98
N ASN A 412 16.68 16.22 -5.48
CA ASN A 412 15.87 17.08 -6.33
C ASN A 412 16.75 18.12 -7.08
N HIS A 413 16.13 18.92 -7.95
CA HIS A 413 16.78 20.03 -8.67
C HIS A 413 17.41 21.12 -7.77
N ARG A 414 17.19 21.06 -6.45
CA ARG A 414 17.76 21.96 -5.43
C ARG A 414 18.84 21.28 -4.59
N ASN A 415 19.33 20.11 -5.01
CA ASN A 415 20.30 19.28 -4.29
C ASN A 415 19.86 18.86 -2.89
N GLN A 416 18.55 18.62 -2.70
CA GLN A 416 17.98 18.16 -1.43
C GLN A 416 17.56 16.70 -1.52
N LEU A 417 18.02 15.90 -0.55
CA LEU A 417 17.58 14.51 -0.34
C LEU A 417 16.40 14.44 0.64
N LEU A 418 16.48 15.23 1.72
CA LEU A 418 15.38 15.51 2.64
C LEU A 418 14.67 16.77 2.19
N VAL A 419 13.44 16.63 1.74
CA VAL A 419 12.65 17.69 1.13
C VAL A 419 11.54 18.10 2.11
N PRO A 420 11.75 19.16 2.92
CA PRO A 420 10.68 19.70 3.74
C PRO A 420 9.70 20.50 2.88
N GLU A 421 8.42 20.43 3.21
CA GLU A 421 7.42 21.32 2.65
C GLU A 421 7.65 22.77 3.11
N LYS A 422 7.02 23.72 2.41
CA LYS A 422 7.14 25.14 2.72
C LYS A 422 6.45 25.48 4.04
N ASN A 423 5.26 24.93 4.26
CA ASN A 423 4.39 25.18 5.40
C ASN A 423 3.81 23.86 5.91
N VAL A 424 3.21 23.90 7.10
CA VAL A 424 2.33 22.82 7.55
C VAL A 424 1.05 22.87 6.72
N ASN A 425 0.66 21.74 6.12
CA ASN A 425 -0.53 21.66 5.29
C ASN A 425 -1.79 21.84 6.15
N PRO A 426 -2.69 22.79 5.83
CA PRO A 426 -3.88 23.03 6.64
C PRO A 426 -4.92 21.90 6.48
N PRO A 427 -5.87 21.76 7.42
CA PRO A 427 -6.97 20.81 7.30
C PRO A 427 -7.76 20.99 6.00
N ASN A 428 -8.08 19.89 5.33
CA ASN A 428 -8.94 19.91 4.16
C ASN A 428 -10.40 20.14 4.61
N PRO A 429 -11.07 21.25 4.22
CA PRO A 429 -12.44 21.54 4.63
C PRO A 429 -13.46 20.52 4.08
N LYS A 430 -13.08 19.73 3.06
CA LYS A 430 -13.89 18.65 2.47
C LYS A 430 -13.57 17.27 3.06
N CYS A 431 -12.72 17.18 4.07
CA CYS A 431 -12.36 15.90 4.66
C CYS A 431 -13.56 15.33 5.43
N TYR A 432 -13.98 14.11 5.09
CA TYR A 432 -15.06 13.41 5.80
C TYR A 432 -14.65 12.91 7.19
N VAL A 433 -13.47 13.29 7.71
CA VAL A 433 -12.99 12.88 9.05
C VAL A 433 -12.75 14.08 9.95
N CYS A 434 -11.85 14.98 9.56
CA CYS A 434 -11.43 16.08 10.44
C CYS A 434 -12.13 17.42 10.19
N ALA A 435 -13.05 17.50 9.21
CA ALA A 435 -13.85 18.70 9.02
C ALA A 435 -14.77 18.92 10.25
N PRO A 436 -15.15 20.16 10.58
CA PRO A 436 -16.02 20.44 11.72
C PRO A 436 -17.38 19.72 11.66
N THR A 437 -17.90 19.54 10.44
CA THR A 437 -19.12 18.77 10.15
C THR A 437 -18.79 17.76 9.06
N PRO A 438 -18.31 16.55 9.42
CA PRO A 438 -17.95 15.53 8.46
C PRO A 438 -19.16 15.06 7.65
N GLN A 439 -19.06 15.15 6.33
CA GLN A 439 -20.11 14.73 5.41
C GLN A 439 -19.50 13.94 4.26
N ALA A 440 -20.24 12.95 3.76
CA ALA A 440 -19.89 12.18 2.57
C ALA A 440 -21.14 11.90 1.73
N VAL A 441 -20.95 11.75 0.43
CA VAL A 441 -21.99 11.32 -0.50
C VAL A 441 -21.65 9.91 -0.95
N LEU A 442 -22.57 8.96 -0.73
CA LEU A 442 -22.45 7.56 -1.14
C LEU A 442 -23.34 7.33 -2.35
N ALA A 443 -22.71 7.19 -3.52
CA ALA A 443 -23.39 6.81 -4.76
C ALA A 443 -23.45 5.28 -4.86
N ILE A 444 -24.64 4.68 -4.76
CA ILE A 444 -24.84 3.23 -4.68
C ILE A 444 -26.20 2.79 -5.24
N ASP A 445 -26.31 1.53 -5.68
CA ASP A 445 -27.57 0.94 -6.16
C ASP A 445 -28.41 0.47 -4.96
N THR A 446 -29.40 1.29 -4.57
CA THR A 446 -30.25 1.01 -3.40
C THR A 446 -31.17 -0.20 -3.58
N SER A 447 -31.40 -0.63 -4.83
CA SER A 447 -32.29 -1.75 -5.14
C SER A 447 -31.60 -3.11 -5.05
N LYS A 448 -30.27 -3.14 -5.20
CA LYS A 448 -29.47 -4.38 -5.24
C LYS A 448 -28.50 -4.54 -4.08
N THR A 449 -28.22 -3.47 -3.35
CA THR A 449 -27.28 -3.51 -2.22
C THR A 449 -28.01 -3.88 -0.93
N THR A 450 -27.44 -4.81 -0.18
CA THR A 450 -27.96 -5.27 1.11
C THR A 450 -27.43 -4.43 2.29
N ILE A 451 -28.07 -4.52 3.44
CA ILE A 451 -27.56 -3.89 4.68
C ILE A 451 -26.22 -4.46 5.09
N LYS A 452 -26.01 -5.77 4.92
CA LYS A 452 -24.73 -6.41 5.20
C LYS A 452 -23.61 -5.84 4.34
N GLU A 453 -23.85 -5.64 3.04
CA GLU A 453 -22.87 -5.00 2.14
C GLU A 453 -22.59 -3.54 2.54
N LEU A 454 -23.61 -2.79 2.97
CA LEU A 454 -23.42 -1.43 3.49
C LEU A 454 -22.50 -1.45 4.72
N ASP A 455 -22.76 -2.31 5.71
CA ASP A 455 -21.95 -2.41 6.93
C ASP A 455 -20.52 -2.88 6.63
N GLU A 456 -20.36 -4.08 6.06
CA GLU A 456 -19.06 -4.72 5.91
C GLU A 456 -18.22 -4.07 4.80
N VAL A 457 -18.78 -3.85 3.62
CA VAL A 457 -18.02 -3.39 2.44
C VAL A 457 -17.83 -1.89 2.44
N VAL A 458 -18.86 -1.11 2.81
CA VAL A 458 -18.81 0.35 2.74
C VAL A 458 -18.31 0.95 4.06
N LEU A 459 -18.97 0.69 5.18
CA LEU A 459 -18.67 1.37 6.45
C LEU A 459 -17.37 0.85 7.08
N LYS A 460 -17.27 -0.48 7.27
CA LYS A 460 -16.10 -1.12 7.87
C LYS A 460 -14.91 -1.13 6.91
N ASN A 461 -15.04 -1.71 5.72
CA ASN A 461 -13.90 -1.87 4.80
C ASN A 461 -13.49 -0.55 4.12
N ARG A 462 -14.43 0.22 3.58
CA ARG A 462 -14.07 1.46 2.84
C ARG A 462 -13.89 2.67 3.74
N LEU A 463 -14.79 2.89 4.70
CA LEU A 463 -14.72 4.03 5.63
C LEU A 463 -13.97 3.72 6.93
N ASN A 464 -13.45 2.51 7.10
CA ASN A 464 -12.57 2.13 8.23
C ASN A 464 -13.21 2.37 9.60
N MET A 465 -14.53 2.22 9.70
CA MET A 465 -15.24 2.15 10.97
C MET A 465 -15.00 0.78 11.62
N ILE A 466 -14.98 0.73 12.96
CA ILE A 466 -14.83 -0.51 13.73
C ILE A 466 -16.21 -1.10 14.03
N ALA A 467 -17.08 -0.27 14.60
CA ALA A 467 -18.40 -0.69 15.06
C ALA A 467 -19.40 0.45 14.75
N PRO A 468 -19.91 0.51 13.51
CA PRO A 468 -20.82 1.56 13.08
C PRO A 468 -22.24 1.33 13.56
N ASP A 469 -22.88 2.40 14.01
CA ASP A 469 -24.30 2.52 14.28
C ASP A 469 -24.92 3.45 13.24
N VAL A 470 -25.97 3.00 12.55
CA VAL A 470 -26.57 3.72 11.41
C VAL A 470 -28.03 4.01 11.68
N MET A 471 -28.38 5.29 11.59
CA MET A 471 -29.74 5.79 11.74
C MET A 471 -30.16 6.61 10.52
N ILE A 472 -31.41 6.46 10.08
CA ILE A 472 -31.99 7.31 9.03
C ILE A 472 -32.40 8.65 9.63
N ASP A 473 -31.85 9.75 9.11
CA ASP A 473 -32.17 11.09 9.58
C ASP A 473 -33.62 11.46 9.22
N GLY A 474 -34.34 12.04 10.17
CA GLY A 474 -35.75 12.40 10.05
C GLY A 474 -36.74 11.33 10.52
N THR A 475 -36.48 10.03 10.31
CA THR A 475 -37.34 8.95 10.84
C THR A 475 -36.87 8.43 12.19
N GLY A 476 -35.55 8.47 12.45
CA GLY A 476 -34.96 7.93 13.68
C GLY A 476 -34.85 6.40 13.70
N ASN A 477 -35.13 5.74 12.57
CA ASN A 477 -35.02 4.29 12.47
C ASN A 477 -33.56 3.85 12.49
N VAL A 478 -33.22 2.94 13.40
CA VAL A 478 -31.90 2.29 13.46
C VAL A 478 -31.88 1.15 12.45
N VAL A 479 -30.86 1.16 11.59
CA VAL A 479 -30.71 0.21 10.47
C VAL A 479 -29.60 -0.79 10.76
N ILE A 480 -28.49 -0.30 11.32
CA ILE A 480 -27.33 -1.10 11.77
C ILE A 480 -27.06 -0.68 13.21
N SER A 481 -26.95 -1.65 14.11
CA SER A 481 -26.50 -1.47 15.50
C SER A 481 -25.17 -2.16 15.68
N SER A 482 -24.30 -1.57 16.51
CA SER A 482 -23.05 -2.20 16.93
C SER A 482 -23.26 -3.27 18.00
N GLU A 483 -24.44 -3.35 18.63
CA GLU A 483 -24.78 -4.38 19.60
C GLU A 483 -25.28 -5.66 18.90
N GLU A 484 -24.64 -6.80 19.22
CA GLU A 484 -24.97 -8.10 18.66
C GLU A 484 -26.44 -8.49 18.93
N GLY A 485 -27.13 -8.98 17.91
CA GLY A 485 -28.53 -9.42 17.99
C GLY A 485 -29.62 -8.35 17.78
N GLU A 486 -29.32 -7.05 17.73
CA GLU A 486 -30.36 -6.02 17.58
C GLU A 486 -30.88 -5.85 16.15
N THR A 487 -29.98 -5.86 15.16
CA THR A 487 -30.31 -5.57 13.75
C THR A 487 -29.94 -6.69 12.79
N GLU A 488 -29.59 -7.87 13.27
CA GLU A 488 -29.13 -8.99 12.43
C GLU A 488 -30.18 -9.45 11.41
N ASP A 489 -31.47 -9.37 11.78
CA ASP A 489 -32.60 -9.67 10.90
C ASP A 489 -32.67 -8.74 9.66
N ASN A 490 -31.95 -7.61 9.68
CA ASN A 490 -31.91 -6.67 8.56
C ASN A 490 -30.81 -6.99 7.54
N ASN A 491 -29.82 -7.83 7.88
CA ASN A 491 -28.60 -8.03 7.09
C ASN A 491 -28.86 -8.41 5.64
N ASN A 492 -29.86 -9.25 5.39
CA ASN A 492 -30.21 -9.75 4.05
C ASN A 492 -31.22 -8.88 3.29
N LYS A 493 -31.76 -7.83 3.93
CA LYS A 493 -32.72 -6.91 3.29
C LYS A 493 -31.98 -5.91 2.40
N PHE A 494 -32.62 -5.50 1.31
CA PHE A 494 -32.11 -4.43 0.46
C PHE A 494 -32.28 -3.06 1.14
N LEU A 495 -31.43 -2.09 0.77
CA LEU A 495 -31.49 -0.73 1.30
C LEU A 495 -32.90 -0.11 1.14
N GLU A 496 -33.51 -0.29 -0.03
CA GLU A 496 -34.83 0.25 -0.33
C GLU A 496 -35.95 -0.33 0.56
N GLU A 497 -35.83 -1.59 0.99
CA GLU A 497 -36.81 -2.24 1.88
C GLU A 497 -36.86 -1.59 3.27
N LEU A 498 -35.77 -0.97 3.70
CA LEU A 498 -35.69 -0.23 4.96
C LEU A 498 -35.90 1.28 4.79
N GLY A 499 -36.35 1.70 3.60
CA GLY A 499 -36.66 3.10 3.29
C GLY A 499 -35.45 3.94 2.91
N ILE A 500 -34.29 3.32 2.64
CA ILE A 500 -33.10 4.01 2.15
C ILE A 500 -33.18 4.09 0.63
N LYS A 501 -33.48 5.30 0.14
CA LYS A 501 -33.63 5.65 -1.27
C LYS A 501 -32.72 6.83 -1.65
N ASP A 502 -32.75 7.22 -2.92
CA ASP A 502 -32.09 8.44 -3.40
C ASP A 502 -32.44 9.67 -2.54
N GLY A 503 -31.42 10.42 -2.14
CA GLY A 503 -31.52 11.60 -1.26
C GLY A 503 -31.65 11.28 0.24
N THR A 504 -31.66 10.01 0.65
CA THR A 504 -31.73 9.64 2.07
C THR A 504 -30.46 10.08 2.79
N ILE A 505 -30.61 10.65 3.99
CA ILE A 505 -29.49 11.03 4.83
C ILE A 505 -29.37 10.01 5.96
N LEU A 506 -28.19 9.42 6.09
CA LEU A 506 -27.83 8.52 7.17
C LEU A 506 -26.92 9.25 8.16
N LYS A 507 -27.22 9.12 9.44
CA LYS A 507 -26.31 9.44 10.54
C LYS A 507 -25.58 8.17 10.93
N VAL A 508 -24.27 8.18 10.74
CA VAL A 508 -23.40 7.04 11.03
C VAL A 508 -22.47 7.42 12.16
N ASP A 509 -22.62 6.76 13.29
CA ASP A 509 -21.80 6.95 14.47
C ASP A 509 -20.89 5.74 14.68
N ASP A 510 -19.66 5.97 15.09
CA ASP A 510 -18.74 4.94 15.57
C ASP A 510 -18.24 5.39 16.94
N PHE A 511 -18.87 4.87 17.99
CA PHE A 511 -18.55 5.22 19.37
C PHE A 511 -17.17 4.73 19.80
N HIS A 512 -16.68 3.63 19.22
CA HIS A 512 -15.31 3.15 19.45
C HIS A 512 -14.29 4.15 18.93
N GLN A 513 -14.60 4.81 17.82
CA GLN A 513 -13.75 5.81 17.19
C GLN A 513 -14.02 7.25 17.63
N ASN A 514 -15.07 7.49 18.42
CA ASN A 514 -15.62 8.81 18.71
C ASN A 514 -15.75 9.66 17.42
N TYR A 515 -16.32 9.04 16.40
CA TYR A 515 -16.44 9.56 15.05
C TYR A 515 -17.91 9.55 14.63
N SER A 516 -18.36 10.65 14.03
CA SER A 516 -19.72 10.80 13.51
C SER A 516 -19.63 11.33 12.08
N LEU A 517 -20.38 10.70 11.18
CA LEU A 517 -20.42 11.02 9.76
C LEU A 517 -21.87 11.12 9.28
N THR A 518 -22.19 12.20 8.59
CA THR A 518 -23.44 12.28 7.84
C THR A 518 -23.21 11.79 6.41
N VAL A 519 -23.93 10.75 5.99
CA VAL A 519 -23.83 10.16 4.65
C VAL A 519 -25.11 10.45 3.88
N THR A 520 -24.99 11.13 2.75
CA THR A 520 -26.11 11.32 1.81
C THR A 520 -26.06 10.23 0.74
N ILE A 521 -27.15 9.49 0.59
CA ILE A 521 -27.30 8.44 -0.43
C ILE A 521 -27.71 9.07 -1.74
N VAL A 522 -27.00 8.72 -2.81
CA VAL A 522 -27.36 9.04 -4.19
C VAL A 522 -27.52 7.73 -4.95
N TYR A 523 -28.64 7.55 -5.63
CA TYR A 523 -28.85 6.38 -6.45
C TYR A 523 -27.89 6.37 -7.62
N ARG A 524 -27.19 5.25 -7.79
CA ARG A 524 -26.39 4.97 -8.98
C ARG A 524 -26.63 3.53 -9.39
N GLU A 525 -27.03 3.34 -10.64
CA GLU A 525 -27.22 1.99 -11.19
C GLU A 525 -25.90 1.21 -11.20
N ARG A 526 -25.94 -0.02 -10.66
CA ARG A 526 -24.79 -0.94 -10.68
C ARG A 526 -24.55 -1.41 -12.11
N SER A 527 -23.38 -1.10 -12.69
CA SER A 527 -23.06 -1.52 -14.06
C SER A 527 -22.96 -3.05 -14.15
N SER A 528 -23.71 -3.66 -15.07
CA SER A 528 -23.70 -5.11 -15.31
C SER A 528 -22.38 -5.64 -15.89
N LEU A 529 -21.50 -4.75 -16.37
CA LEU A 529 -20.16 -5.06 -16.85
C LEU A 529 -19.16 -4.91 -15.69
N LYS A 530 -18.66 -6.02 -15.14
CA LYS A 530 -17.71 -6.11 -14.01
C LYS A 530 -16.31 -5.48 -14.27
N GLY A 531 -16.16 -4.60 -15.26
CA GLY A 531 -14.87 -4.18 -15.80
C GLY A 531 -14.30 -2.84 -15.32
N ASP A 532 -15.07 -1.75 -15.33
CA ASP A 532 -14.46 -0.40 -15.28
C ASP A 532 -15.04 0.56 -14.24
N SER A 533 -16.12 0.22 -13.53
CA SER A 533 -16.75 1.14 -12.58
C SER A 533 -17.00 0.48 -11.22
N PRO A 534 -16.56 1.12 -10.10
CA PRO A 534 -16.74 0.55 -8.77
C PRO A 534 -18.22 0.49 -8.40
N ASP A 535 -18.61 -0.57 -7.67
CA ASP A 535 -20.00 -0.82 -7.24
C ASP A 535 -20.62 0.33 -6.43
N PHE A 536 -19.78 1.13 -5.78
CA PHE A 536 -20.17 2.37 -5.12
C PHE A 536 -19.04 3.39 -5.18
N VAL A 537 -19.39 4.67 -5.03
CA VAL A 537 -18.42 5.77 -4.95
C VAL A 537 -18.73 6.65 -3.75
N ILE A 538 -17.68 7.00 -3.00
CA ILE A 538 -17.75 7.96 -1.91
C ILE A 538 -17.16 9.28 -2.40
N LEU A 539 -17.98 10.33 -2.40
CA LEU A 539 -17.63 11.67 -2.84
C LEU A 539 -17.71 12.65 -1.68
N ALA A 540 -16.98 13.76 -1.79
CA ALA A 540 -17.08 14.86 -0.84
C ALA A 540 -18.31 15.74 -1.10
N LYS A 541 -18.84 15.75 -2.34
CA LYS A 541 -20.04 16.49 -2.75
C LYS A 541 -20.78 15.78 -3.89
N GLU A 542 -22.08 16.06 -3.99
CA GLU A 542 -22.99 15.58 -5.04
C GLU A 542 -22.57 16.05 -6.45
N GLN A 543 -21.98 17.24 -6.56
CA GLN A 543 -21.58 17.86 -7.83
C GLN A 543 -20.36 17.20 -8.49
N ASP A 544 -19.60 16.40 -7.74
CA ASP A 544 -18.41 15.68 -8.22
C ASP A 544 -18.78 14.38 -8.98
N LEU A 545 -20.08 14.08 -9.14
CA LEU A 545 -20.60 12.95 -9.94
C LEU A 545 -20.52 13.15 -11.46
N LYS A 546 -20.15 14.35 -11.93
CA LYS A 546 -20.09 14.61 -13.38
C LYS A 546 -18.92 13.83 -14.02
N PRO A 547 -19.14 13.15 -15.15
CA PRO A 547 -18.05 12.56 -15.92
C PRO A 547 -17.00 13.64 -16.21
N LYS A 548 -15.72 13.34 -15.96
CA LYS A 548 -14.64 14.12 -16.56
C LYS A 548 -14.83 14.03 -18.07
N GLU A 549 -15.09 15.15 -18.74
CA GLU A 549 -14.91 15.21 -20.18
C GLU A 549 -13.47 14.75 -20.47
N GLU A 550 -13.35 13.74 -21.32
CA GLU A 550 -12.06 13.25 -21.80
C GLU A 550 -11.29 14.44 -22.37
N ASP A 551 -10.09 14.67 -21.84
CA ASP A 551 -9.09 15.49 -22.51
C ASP A 551 -8.88 14.87 -23.89
N LEU A 552 -9.52 15.45 -24.90
CA LEU A 552 -9.30 15.12 -26.30
C LEU A 552 -7.82 15.34 -26.58
N VAL A 553 -7.09 14.23 -26.58
CA VAL A 553 -5.75 14.10 -27.11
C VAL A 553 -5.79 14.64 -28.53
N LYS A 554 -5.30 15.87 -28.72
CA LYS A 554 -5.06 16.41 -30.06
C LYS A 554 -3.98 15.55 -30.72
N PRO A 555 -4.23 14.94 -31.89
CA PRO A 555 -3.22 14.20 -32.61
C PRO A 555 -2.13 15.17 -33.08
N SER A 556 -0.89 14.83 -32.75
CA SER A 556 0.30 15.39 -33.35
C SER A 556 0.38 14.97 -34.82
N THR A 557 0.30 15.92 -35.74
CA THR A 557 0.78 15.74 -37.11
C THR A 557 1.67 16.92 -37.49
N SER A 558 2.96 16.65 -37.56
CA SER A 558 3.95 17.44 -38.28
C SER A 558 3.71 17.32 -39.78
N ASN A 559 3.47 18.44 -40.47
CA ASN A 559 4.21 18.83 -41.67
C ASN A 559 3.65 20.14 -42.26
N GLY A 560 4.56 21.10 -42.42
CA GLY A 560 4.73 21.80 -43.70
C GLY A 560 3.76 22.91 -44.09
N GLN A 561 4.15 24.13 -43.70
CA GLN A 561 4.33 25.30 -44.60
C GLN A 561 3.13 26.09 -45.18
N VAL A 562 3.07 27.35 -44.69
CA VAL A 562 2.91 28.67 -45.35
C VAL A 562 1.63 28.96 -46.16
N GLU A 563 0.82 29.94 -45.72
CA GLU A 563 0.69 31.30 -46.32
C GLU A 563 -0.42 32.14 -45.67
N ILE A 564 0.01 33.21 -45.00
CA ILE A 564 -0.39 34.62 -45.17
C ILE A 564 -1.84 34.90 -45.66
N SER A 565 -2.64 35.59 -44.84
CA SER A 565 -3.20 36.91 -45.21
C SER A 565 -3.98 37.55 -44.05
N ASP A 566 -3.54 38.76 -43.70
CA ASP A 566 -4.29 39.81 -43.01
C ASP A 566 -5.67 40.02 -43.65
N ASP A 567 -6.72 40.28 -42.89
CA ASP A 567 -7.32 41.61 -42.61
C ASP A 567 -8.84 41.37 -42.88
N ASN A 568 -9.85 41.93 -42.24
CA ASN A 568 -10.01 43.16 -41.49
C ASN A 568 -11.43 43.13 -40.86
N VAL A 569 -11.74 44.19 -40.12
CA VAL A 569 -13.07 44.77 -39.79
C VAL A 569 -13.47 44.72 -38.31
N MET A 570 -13.10 45.85 -37.67
CA MET A 570 -13.71 46.64 -36.58
C MET A 570 -15.27 46.57 -36.50
N ILE A 571 -16.01 47.02 -35.48
CA ILE A 571 -16.03 48.33 -34.81
C ILE A 571 -16.89 48.25 -33.51
N VAL A 572 -16.58 49.14 -32.55
CA VAL A 572 -17.46 50.02 -31.72
C VAL A 572 -17.29 49.89 -30.20
N GLU A 573 -16.30 50.65 -29.69
CA GLU A 573 -16.39 51.75 -28.71
C GLU A 573 -17.41 51.71 -27.55
N THR A 574 -16.93 52.01 -26.33
CA THR A 574 -17.15 53.33 -25.71
C THR A 574 -16.23 53.60 -24.50
N GLU A 575 -15.72 54.83 -24.49
CA GLU A 575 -14.87 55.61 -23.58
C GLU A 575 -15.51 55.86 -22.17
N THR A 576 -14.93 56.46 -21.11
CA THR A 576 -13.72 57.28 -20.84
C THR A 576 -13.51 57.45 -19.32
N SER A 577 -12.31 57.96 -18.97
CA SER A 577 -11.98 58.90 -17.87
C SER A 577 -11.15 58.37 -16.68
N SER A 578 -9.90 58.82 -16.66
CA SER A 578 -9.06 58.97 -15.47
C SER A 578 -8.44 60.36 -15.53
N ASP A 579 -8.48 61.08 -14.41
CA ASP A 579 -8.11 62.48 -14.33
C ASP A 579 -6.91 62.68 -13.37
N VAL A 580 -6.21 63.80 -13.56
CA VAL A 580 -5.20 64.43 -12.68
C VAL A 580 -3.70 64.04 -12.81
N ALA A 581 -3.05 64.76 -13.73
CA ALA A 581 -1.89 65.67 -13.54
C ALA A 581 -0.60 65.21 -12.81
N LYS A 582 0.55 65.31 -13.50
CA LYS A 582 1.58 66.37 -13.29
C LYS A 582 2.74 66.32 -14.32
N LYS A 583 2.96 67.48 -14.96
CA LYS A 583 4.17 68.01 -15.66
C LYS A 583 5.50 67.52 -15.02
N ARG A 584 6.62 67.27 -15.73
CA ARG A 584 7.45 68.23 -16.50
C ARG A 584 8.63 67.51 -17.18
N LYS A 585 9.04 68.03 -18.35
CA LYS A 585 10.28 67.77 -19.13
C LYS A 585 11.57 68.06 -18.34
N ILE A 586 12.71 67.49 -18.78
CA ILE A 586 13.92 68.21 -19.24
C ILE A 586 14.84 67.27 -20.05
N GLU A 587 15.47 67.86 -21.06
CA GLU A 587 16.30 67.31 -22.13
C GLU A 587 17.78 67.10 -21.75
N ALA A 588 18.40 66.17 -22.49
CA ALA A 588 19.74 66.17 -23.11
C ALA A 588 20.97 66.77 -22.40
N SER A 589 22.08 66.01 -22.41
CA SER A 589 23.33 66.43 -23.06
C SER A 589 24.36 65.30 -23.13
N GLU A 590 25.01 65.23 -24.29
CA GLU A 590 26.10 64.35 -24.70
C GLU A 590 27.44 64.77 -24.07
N GLU A 591 28.37 63.83 -23.83
CA GLU A 591 29.55 63.62 -24.71
C GLU A 591 30.68 62.78 -24.04
N ASN A 592 31.18 61.83 -24.84
CA ASN A 592 32.59 61.54 -25.12
C ASN A 592 33.41 60.41 -24.42
N LEU A 593 33.75 59.42 -25.29
CA LEU A 593 35.09 58.90 -25.65
C LEU A 593 35.54 57.48 -25.20
N SER A 594 35.39 56.55 -26.17
CA SER A 594 36.44 55.71 -26.79
C SER A 594 36.92 54.39 -26.14
N LYS A 595 36.60 53.24 -26.78
CA LYS A 595 37.51 52.46 -27.65
C LYS A 595 36.78 51.28 -28.35
N LYS A 596 37.00 51.20 -29.67
CA LYS A 596 36.62 50.19 -30.70
C LYS A 596 37.68 49.05 -30.72
N ARG A 597 37.56 47.82 -31.29
CA ARG A 597 36.68 47.24 -32.33
C ARG A 597 36.95 45.71 -32.54
N LYS A 598 35.94 45.02 -33.12
CA LYS A 598 35.93 44.01 -34.24
C LYS A 598 36.07 42.48 -34.04
N LEU A 599 34.98 41.79 -34.44
CA LEU A 599 34.76 40.72 -35.47
C LEU A 599 35.50 39.36 -35.32
N GLU A 600 35.00 38.18 -35.69
CA GLU A 600 33.98 37.80 -36.70
C GLU A 600 33.44 36.35 -36.50
N ILE A 601 32.51 35.97 -37.37
CA ILE A 601 31.50 34.89 -37.44
C ILE A 601 32.07 33.50 -37.82
N ASN A 602 31.34 32.41 -37.50
CA ASN A 602 31.02 31.30 -38.44
C ASN A 602 29.90 30.38 -37.91
N ASP A 603 28.89 30.20 -38.76
CA ASP A 603 27.81 29.22 -38.71
C ASP A 603 28.31 27.77 -38.89
N VAL A 604 27.50 26.77 -38.52
CA VAL A 604 26.98 25.68 -39.39
C VAL A 604 26.18 24.66 -38.56
N ASP A 605 25.04 24.27 -39.13
CA ASP A 605 24.03 23.28 -38.74
C ASP A 605 24.49 21.80 -38.72
N ASP A 606 23.52 20.94 -38.39
CA ASP A 606 23.32 19.54 -38.81
C ASP A 606 23.56 18.42 -37.76
N ASP A 607 22.47 18.09 -37.06
CA ASP A 607 21.65 16.87 -37.22
C ASP A 607 22.28 15.49 -37.55
N ILE A 608 21.66 14.48 -36.89
CA ILE A 608 21.32 13.12 -37.36
C ILE A 608 22.20 11.89 -37.00
N SER A 609 21.43 10.88 -36.55
CA SER A 609 21.52 9.41 -36.74
C SER A 609 22.20 8.51 -35.70
N ILE A 610 21.31 7.75 -35.06
CA ILE A 610 21.50 6.37 -34.62
C ILE A 610 21.47 5.48 -35.87
N ILE A 611 22.46 4.59 -36.01
CA ILE A 611 22.41 3.41 -36.89
C ILE A 611 22.83 2.21 -36.04
N GLU A 612 21.88 1.28 -35.84
CA GLU A 612 22.15 -0.12 -35.51
C GLU A 612 22.80 -0.80 -36.73
N ASN A 613 23.75 -1.70 -36.52
CA ASN A 613 24.00 -2.77 -37.48
C ASN A 613 24.60 -4.02 -36.82
N ASP A 614 24.00 -5.13 -37.25
CA ASP A 614 24.29 -6.52 -36.93
C ASP A 614 25.66 -7.02 -37.43
N ILE A 615 26.22 -7.92 -36.63
CA ILE A 615 26.93 -9.17 -36.92
C ILE A 615 27.39 -9.42 -38.39
N ASN A 616 28.72 -9.50 -38.60
CA ASN A 616 29.36 -10.71 -39.16
C ASN A 616 30.90 -10.72 -39.04
N ASN A 617 31.41 -11.94 -38.90
CA ASN A 617 32.80 -12.36 -38.69
C ASN A 617 33.78 -11.93 -39.80
N ASP A 618 35.04 -11.65 -39.43
CA ASP A 618 36.19 -12.41 -39.95
C ASP A 618 37.49 -12.18 -39.14
N MET A 619 38.30 -13.24 -39.07
CA MET A 619 39.59 -13.33 -38.39
C MET A 619 40.71 -12.54 -39.10
N ASP A 620 41.67 -11.96 -38.38
CA ASP A 620 43.05 -12.49 -38.21
C ASP A 620 44.01 -11.48 -37.50
N LYS A 621 44.70 -12.00 -36.48
CA LYS A 621 46.12 -11.80 -36.04
C LYS A 621 46.81 -10.43 -35.80
N ASN A 622 47.55 -10.46 -34.67
CA ASN A 622 48.80 -9.75 -34.31
C ASN A 622 48.66 -8.26 -33.93
N THR A 623 49.31 -7.66 -32.91
CA THR A 623 50.41 -8.02 -31.99
C THR A 623 50.50 -6.90 -30.91
N GLU A 624 51.01 -7.26 -29.72
CA GLU A 624 51.85 -6.49 -28.77
C GLU A 624 51.35 -5.25 -27.98
N GLU A 625 51.38 -5.44 -26.64
CA GLU A 625 52.00 -4.61 -25.57
C GLU A 625 51.83 -3.07 -25.56
N LYS A 626 51.22 -2.47 -24.52
CA LYS A 626 51.80 -2.11 -23.18
C LYS A 626 51.02 -1.00 -22.45
N ASN A 627 51.05 -1.08 -21.11
CA ASN A 627 50.92 -0.06 -20.05
C ASN A 627 49.53 0.38 -19.51
N ASP A 628 49.18 -0.22 -18.36
CA ASP A 628 49.01 0.37 -17.01
C ASP A 628 48.59 1.86 -16.87
N ASP A 629 47.52 2.10 -16.10
CA ASP A 629 47.64 2.59 -14.71
C ASP A 629 46.28 2.58 -13.98
N CYS A 630 46.22 1.80 -12.89
CA CYS A 630 45.10 1.73 -11.94
C CYS A 630 45.61 2.26 -10.59
N LEU A 631 45.10 3.42 -10.16
CA LEU A 631 45.43 4.05 -8.88
C LEU A 631 44.61 3.44 -7.74
N ILE A 632 45.26 2.66 -6.87
CA ILE A 632 44.77 2.28 -5.55
C ILE A 632 45.56 3.08 -4.51
N VAL A 633 44.84 3.85 -3.69
CA VAL A 633 45.37 4.60 -2.55
C VAL A 633 45.41 3.68 -1.32
N HIS A 634 46.62 3.44 -0.79
CA HIS A 634 46.86 2.82 0.52
C HIS A 634 46.75 3.85 1.64
N ASP A 635 46.17 3.46 2.77
CA ASP A 635 46.25 4.19 4.04
C ASP A 635 46.91 3.26 5.08
N ASP A 636 48.10 3.67 5.54
CA ASP A 636 48.94 2.96 6.50
C ASP A 636 48.58 3.39 7.93
N ASN A 637 48.22 2.43 8.79
CA ASN A 637 48.30 2.65 10.24
C ASN A 637 48.85 1.39 10.95
N LYS A 638 50.15 1.44 11.25
CA LYS A 638 50.90 0.43 12.00
C LYS A 638 50.52 0.47 13.49
N SER A 639 50.09 -0.68 14.00
CA SER A 639 49.98 -0.97 15.43
C SER A 639 51.35 -1.33 16.01
N ILE A 640 51.71 -0.64 17.10
CA ILE A 640 52.85 -0.94 17.96
C ILE A 640 52.39 -2.02 18.96
N VAL A 641 53.01 -3.19 18.89
CA VAL A 641 52.86 -4.26 19.88
C VAL A 641 53.91 -4.07 20.97
N ALA A 642 53.47 -3.84 22.20
CA ALA A 642 54.29 -3.90 23.40
C ALA A 642 54.16 -5.28 24.07
N THR A 643 55.32 -5.86 24.35
CA THR A 643 55.60 -7.11 25.06
C THR A 643 55.12 -7.13 26.52
N SER A 644 54.77 -8.32 27.02
CA SER A 644 55.09 -8.74 28.38
C SER A 644 55.36 -10.24 28.44
N GLN A 645 56.26 -10.61 29.37
CA GLN A 645 56.80 -11.93 29.68
C GLN A 645 55.79 -13.06 29.81
#